data_AF-A0A8C1RFJ9-F1
#
_entry.id   AF-A0A8C1RFJ9-F1
#
_cell.length_a   1.000
_cell.length_b   1.000
_cell.length_c   1.000
_cell.angle_alpha   90.00
_cell.angle_beta   90.00
_cell.angle_gamma   90.00
#
_symmetry.space_group_name_H-M   'P 1'
#
loop_
_entity.id
_entity.type
_entity.pdbx_description
1 polymer ?
#
loop_
_entity_poly.entity_id
_entity_poly.type
_entity_poly.pdbx_seq_one_letter_code
_entity_poly.pdbx_strand_id
1 'polypeptide(L)'
;HCPSLLTSSAHTDAPIHTPLKLIRIMREECAPVSWVNPLGIYDRGTSLWLEGKGQPEVKGDQQDVEAQGSSSSTLLSARVEEFNRKLRENPTDTQLWLDFIHFQVDLLRGNKMSLRAVLEKKLSIVDRAVESNPASVDLKLEKLHLCKELWEPATLQKEWKKLVFIHPNSGPLWRKYLLFTQSLFSTFSVSKVNSVFGKCLSTLSAVQDGSMVSHPPLPGTQEDLLDIFLQQCHFLRQAGHTEKAVCLFQALLDFTFFKPDSVKDLPTRQQVDFFEPFWDSGEPRVGERGARGWKAWMLQQERGGWVIPSEPDDDDEEEQDDAEIKDKTWPKWKIWLDVEASREANHWLPWRPDKTKGQSEEDCEDPDRQVLFDDIGPSMIRVDRPDLQLQLILSFLQFLGLPGPSGKFSTTSSSNILLDDLTFLEEIPDPERPLTSYDLPMAGICAVGHMTFLSDCRRQAGLCKAGEEFLQNVLQQTLQLIPTQDQATVTLCWLQYEKLKVLRCLRSGNKRRLKSQGKRSKRLAKRLLKEPDNRGSLALWREYAHLEWLLGNLEEARKVFDTALGMGVTRGLNDPVLCNLCFLYAQLEVEQALNSGTVPTSKAVYILTKLAEGAAYTPFSGQINPVTILKARKAYEQALLSFSPEQSTGSNAKAPKKRHRMSSLVGCFGLFQYLTVGIDAADAVYNQAIQKLISWNLNSEVTDGSLRRPKVFADWESVAVQHVALLRHHANTNVFPLSRLRLALTDALSLLPSSASLWQLYLQTENRYHSAGRARRFFHSVAKKTDSVVPYLFAITAEQRLKQMLDSVQRSCLPGEALPTLPNNGLSNRIRCLFENATATEHGAHCPLLWRMYLNFMVCDGNAERGSGIFYKALQAVPWVKGLYMDAVQLFPERVQEFLDLMTEKELRLRVPMEEVDILLED
;
A
#
# COMPACT_ATOMS: atom_id res chain seq x y z
N HIS A 1 -54.23 -4.36 -35.00
CA HIS A 1 -54.13 -4.45 -36.46
C HIS A 1 -52.77 -5.01 -36.85
N CYS A 2 -52.69 -6.33 -37.05
CA CYS A 2 -51.75 -6.95 -38.00
C CYS A 2 -52.21 -6.61 -39.45
N PRO A 3 -51.46 -6.88 -40.55
CA PRO A 3 -50.41 -7.92 -40.66
C PRO A 3 -49.19 -7.56 -41.59
N SER A 4 -48.09 -8.33 -41.55
CA SER A 4 -47.59 -9.26 -42.62
C SER A 4 -46.86 -8.60 -43.81
N LEU A 5 -45.84 -9.11 -44.52
CA LEU A 5 -45.11 -10.39 -44.76
C LEU A 5 -43.74 -9.97 -45.39
N LEU A 6 -42.58 -10.50 -44.99
CA LEU A 6 -41.83 -11.63 -45.61
C LEU A 6 -41.47 -11.49 -47.11
N THR A 7 -40.17 -11.39 -47.42
CA THR A 7 -39.32 -12.25 -48.32
C THR A 7 -37.93 -11.59 -48.48
N SER A 8 -36.82 -12.18 -47.99
CA SER A 8 -35.88 -13.11 -48.68
C SER A 8 -35.13 -12.46 -49.86
N SER A 9 -33.84 -12.67 -50.17
CA SER A 9 -32.62 -13.24 -49.56
C SER A 9 -31.58 -13.33 -50.70
N ALA A 10 -30.32 -12.94 -50.49
CA ALA A 10 -29.13 -13.45 -51.23
C ALA A 10 -27.88 -12.85 -50.53
N HIS A 11 -27.09 -13.60 -49.74
CA HIS A 11 -26.03 -14.56 -50.11
C HIS A 11 -25.07 -13.97 -51.16
N THR A 12 -23.78 -13.75 -50.87
CA THR A 12 -22.68 -14.71 -50.62
C THR A 12 -21.45 -13.90 -50.13
N ASP A 13 -20.35 -14.38 -49.55
CA ASP A 13 -19.85 -15.68 -49.11
C ASP A 13 -18.72 -15.43 -48.09
N ALA A 14 -18.44 -16.48 -47.31
CA ALA A 14 -17.46 -16.66 -46.23
C ALA A 14 -15.97 -16.55 -46.73
N PRO A 15 -14.87 -16.85 -45.97
CA PRO A 15 -14.82 -17.66 -44.75
C PRO A 15 -13.65 -17.43 -43.70
N ILE A 16 -13.69 -18.25 -42.63
CA ILE A 16 -12.54 -18.84 -41.87
C ILE A 16 -11.82 -17.94 -40.82
N HIS A 17 -11.46 -18.31 -39.57
CA HIS A 17 -11.53 -19.53 -38.75
C HIS A 17 -11.45 -19.15 -37.24
N THR A 18 -12.44 -19.62 -36.47
CA THR A 18 -12.46 -20.20 -35.10
C THR A 18 -11.66 -19.68 -33.87
N PRO A 19 -12.21 -19.87 -32.64
CA PRO A 19 -12.09 -18.94 -31.52
C PRO A 19 -11.57 -19.53 -30.18
N LEU A 20 -11.35 -18.62 -29.22
CA LEU A 20 -11.06 -18.86 -27.79
C LEU A 20 -12.13 -19.72 -27.10
N LYS A 21 -11.68 -20.67 -26.26
CA LYS A 21 -12.52 -21.55 -25.44
C LYS A 21 -13.22 -20.77 -24.32
N LEU A 22 -14.55 -20.81 -24.38
CA LEU A 22 -15.50 -20.26 -23.43
C LEU A 22 -15.71 -21.18 -22.23
N ILE A 23 -15.94 -20.54 -21.09
CA ILE A 23 -16.43 -21.07 -19.81
C ILE A 23 -17.73 -21.87 -20.03
N ARG A 24 -17.76 -23.10 -19.55
CA ARG A 24 -18.93 -23.99 -19.59
C ARG A 24 -19.86 -23.67 -18.41
N ILE A 25 -20.80 -22.77 -18.64
CA ILE A 25 -22.01 -22.65 -17.81
C ILE A 25 -22.91 -23.83 -18.17
N MET A 26 -23.18 -24.74 -17.24
CA MET A 26 -24.21 -25.75 -17.42
C MET A 26 -25.57 -25.04 -17.47
N ARG A 27 -26.23 -25.13 -18.63
CA ARG A 27 -27.66 -24.83 -18.78
C ARG A 27 -28.45 -25.92 -18.07
N GLU A 28 -29.27 -25.53 -17.10
CA GLU A 28 -30.46 -26.29 -16.74
C GLU A 28 -31.42 -26.26 -17.92
N GLU A 29 -31.86 -27.43 -18.39
CA GLU A 29 -32.94 -27.56 -19.36
C GLU A 29 -34.26 -27.17 -18.67
N CYS A 30 -34.88 -26.08 -19.12
CA CYS A 30 -36.26 -25.74 -18.77
C CYS A 30 -37.21 -26.79 -19.35
N ALA A 31 -37.85 -27.58 -18.47
CA ALA A 31 -38.99 -28.41 -18.82
C ALA A 31 -40.21 -27.54 -19.21
N PRO A 32 -41.13 -28.01 -20.06
CA PRO A 32 -42.28 -27.24 -20.50
C PRO A 32 -43.21 -26.92 -19.32
N VAL A 33 -43.66 -25.66 -19.26
CA VAL A 33 -44.55 -25.13 -18.23
C VAL A 33 -45.90 -25.86 -18.28
N SER A 34 -46.21 -26.66 -17.26
CA SER A 34 -47.57 -27.18 -17.04
C SER A 34 -48.45 -26.03 -16.55
N TRP A 35 -49.61 -25.86 -17.17
CA TRP A 35 -50.59 -24.80 -16.86
C TRP A 35 -51.17 -24.91 -15.45
N VAL A 36 -50.92 -26.01 -14.73
CA VAL A 36 -51.51 -26.31 -13.42
C VAL A 36 -50.60 -25.89 -12.25
N ASN A 37 -49.34 -25.51 -12.49
CA ASN A 37 -48.44 -24.96 -11.48
C ASN A 37 -47.53 -23.85 -12.07
N PRO A 38 -48.10 -22.75 -12.58
CA PRO A 38 -47.36 -21.73 -13.34
C PRO A 38 -46.33 -20.96 -12.50
N LEU A 39 -46.37 -21.08 -11.17
CA LEU A 39 -45.47 -20.41 -10.23
C LEU A 39 -44.49 -21.37 -9.54
N GLY A 40 -44.55 -22.67 -9.80
CA GLY A 40 -43.61 -23.67 -9.28
C GLY A 40 -43.67 -23.90 -7.76
N ILE A 41 -44.81 -23.64 -7.13
CA ILE A 41 -44.95 -23.66 -5.65
C ILE A 41 -45.32 -25.06 -5.15
N TYR A 42 -46.05 -25.84 -5.95
CA TYR A 42 -46.44 -27.21 -5.57
C TYR A 42 -45.35 -28.23 -5.90
N ASP A 43 -45.17 -29.20 -5.00
CA ASP A 43 -44.32 -30.35 -5.24
C ASP A 43 -44.96 -31.29 -6.28
N ARG A 44 -44.14 -32.22 -6.79
CA ARG A 44 -44.51 -33.06 -7.94
C ARG A 44 -45.67 -34.01 -7.64
N GLY A 45 -45.83 -34.45 -6.39
CA GLY A 45 -46.95 -35.27 -5.96
C GLY A 45 -48.27 -34.51 -6.01
N THR A 46 -48.29 -33.29 -5.45
CA THR A 46 -49.48 -32.42 -5.45
C THR A 46 -49.87 -31.98 -6.86
N SER A 47 -48.89 -31.74 -7.74
CA SER A 47 -49.14 -31.37 -9.14
C SER A 47 -49.84 -32.50 -9.94
N LEU A 48 -49.48 -33.76 -9.70
CA LEU A 48 -50.09 -34.93 -10.35
C LEU A 48 -51.53 -35.21 -9.87
N TRP A 49 -51.81 -34.91 -8.60
CA TRP A 49 -53.17 -35.01 -8.05
C TRP A 49 -54.12 -33.96 -8.65
N LEU A 50 -53.66 -32.72 -8.82
CA LEU A 50 -54.43 -31.65 -9.47
C LEU A 50 -54.73 -31.92 -10.96
N GLU A 51 -53.89 -32.73 -11.61
CA GLU A 51 -54.10 -33.21 -12.99
C GLU A 51 -55.00 -34.46 -13.07
N GLY A 52 -55.57 -34.92 -11.95
CA GLY A 52 -56.52 -36.04 -11.89
C GLY A 52 -55.89 -37.42 -12.15
N LYS A 53 -54.55 -37.53 -12.07
CA LYS A 53 -53.81 -38.78 -12.32
C LYS A 53 -53.34 -39.36 -10.99
N GLY A 54 -54.04 -40.37 -10.49
CA GLY A 54 -53.64 -41.11 -9.30
C GLY A 54 -52.34 -41.90 -9.49
N GLN A 55 -51.50 -41.95 -8.46
CA GLN A 55 -50.30 -42.79 -8.45
C GLN A 55 -50.67 -44.28 -8.36
N PRO A 56 -49.99 -45.19 -9.09
CA PRO A 56 -50.08 -46.61 -8.83
C PRO A 56 -49.32 -46.95 -7.55
N GLU A 57 -49.99 -47.66 -6.64
CA GLU A 57 -49.40 -48.24 -5.43
C GLU A 57 -48.30 -49.25 -5.80
N VAL A 58 -47.07 -49.03 -5.32
CA VAL A 58 -46.06 -50.09 -5.23
C VAL A 58 -45.75 -50.29 -3.75
N LYS A 59 -46.17 -51.46 -3.25
CA LYS A 59 -45.81 -51.99 -1.94
C LYS A 59 -44.33 -52.38 -1.92
N GLY A 60 -43.60 -51.81 -0.96
CA GLY A 60 -42.50 -52.44 -0.24
C GLY A 60 -41.21 -52.73 -1.03
N ASP A 61 -40.25 -51.83 -0.91
CA ASP A 61 -39.00 -52.20 -0.24
C ASP A 61 -38.37 -50.96 0.41
N GLN A 62 -38.02 -51.11 1.69
CA GLN A 62 -37.35 -50.10 2.49
C GLN A 62 -35.89 -50.03 2.08
N GLN A 63 -35.55 -49.13 1.17
CA GLN A 63 -34.20 -48.58 1.00
C GLN A 63 -34.30 -47.25 0.23
N ASP A 64 -33.40 -46.32 0.57
CA ASP A 64 -33.16 -45.01 -0.06
C ASP A 64 -33.98 -43.80 0.40
N VAL A 65 -33.56 -43.24 1.55
CA VAL A 65 -33.72 -41.80 1.87
C VAL A 65 -32.36 -41.10 2.07
N GLU A 66 -31.21 -41.73 1.76
CA GLU A 66 -29.87 -41.13 1.99
C GLU A 66 -29.17 -40.55 0.74
N ALA A 67 -29.81 -40.52 -0.43
CA ALA A 67 -29.09 -40.32 -1.70
C ALA A 67 -28.76 -38.85 -2.09
N GLN A 68 -29.21 -37.82 -1.37
CA GLN A 68 -28.80 -36.42 -1.68
C GLN A 68 -27.59 -35.93 -0.88
N GLY A 69 -27.25 -36.58 0.25
CA GLY A 69 -26.00 -36.33 0.98
C GLY A 69 -24.80 -37.10 0.42
N SER A 70 -25.04 -38.26 -0.20
CA SER A 70 -23.97 -39.15 -0.69
C SER A 70 -23.23 -38.58 -1.91
N SER A 71 -23.93 -37.97 -2.88
CA SER A 71 -23.38 -37.47 -4.15
C SER A 71 -22.16 -36.54 -3.99
N SER A 72 -22.18 -35.61 -3.02
CA SER A 72 -21.06 -34.70 -2.78
C SER A 72 -19.85 -35.42 -2.19
N SER A 73 -20.07 -36.35 -1.26
CA SER A 73 -19.00 -37.15 -0.64
C SER A 73 -18.30 -38.08 -1.64
N THR A 74 -19.04 -38.66 -2.59
CA THR A 74 -18.49 -39.54 -3.64
C THR A 74 -17.65 -38.76 -4.64
N LEU A 75 -18.10 -37.57 -5.05
CA LEU A 75 -17.33 -36.69 -5.96
C LEU A 75 -16.03 -36.20 -5.31
N LEU A 76 -16.07 -35.94 -4.01
CA LEU A 76 -14.90 -35.52 -3.23
C LEU A 76 -13.89 -36.66 -3.04
N SER A 77 -14.36 -37.89 -2.77
CA SER A 77 -13.51 -39.09 -2.70
C SER A 77 -12.85 -39.41 -4.03
N ALA A 78 -13.59 -39.30 -5.15
CA ALA A 78 -13.04 -39.51 -6.50
C ALA A 78 -11.91 -38.52 -6.82
N ARG A 79 -12.01 -37.27 -6.35
CA ARG A 79 -10.98 -36.25 -6.53
C ARG A 79 -9.74 -36.51 -5.67
N VAL A 80 -9.91 -37.02 -4.45
CA VAL A 80 -8.79 -37.52 -3.61
C VAL A 80 -8.07 -38.69 -4.29
N GLU A 81 -8.80 -39.62 -4.89
CA GLU A 81 -8.22 -40.73 -5.66
C GLU A 81 -7.47 -40.24 -6.90
N GLU A 82 -8.00 -39.21 -7.59
CA GLU A 82 -7.33 -38.57 -8.72
C GLU A 82 -5.99 -37.93 -8.31
N PHE A 83 -5.96 -37.18 -7.22
CA PHE A 83 -4.70 -36.62 -6.68
C PHE A 83 -3.72 -37.74 -6.31
N ASN A 84 -4.17 -38.79 -5.61
CA ASN A 84 -3.31 -39.93 -5.27
C ASN A 84 -2.81 -40.68 -6.50
N ARG A 85 -3.60 -40.76 -7.59
CA ARG A 85 -3.16 -41.33 -8.87
C ARG A 85 -2.08 -40.45 -9.50
N LYS A 86 -2.34 -39.16 -9.68
CA LYS A 86 -1.39 -38.21 -10.28
C LYS A 86 -0.08 -38.12 -9.48
N LEU A 87 -0.14 -38.17 -8.15
CA LEU A 87 1.04 -38.16 -7.27
C LEU A 87 1.81 -39.49 -7.29
N ARG A 88 1.17 -40.62 -7.57
CA ARG A 88 1.87 -41.89 -7.83
C ARG A 88 2.57 -41.88 -9.18
N GLU A 89 1.97 -41.25 -10.18
CA GLU A 89 2.53 -41.11 -11.52
C GLU A 89 3.70 -40.12 -11.55
N ASN A 90 3.58 -38.98 -10.84
CA ASN A 90 4.58 -37.92 -10.77
C ASN A 90 4.87 -37.50 -9.31
N PRO A 91 5.62 -38.30 -8.54
CA PRO A 91 5.90 -38.01 -7.12
C PRO A 91 6.83 -36.80 -6.91
N THR A 92 7.54 -36.36 -7.96
CA THR A 92 8.45 -35.21 -7.94
C THR A 92 7.76 -33.86 -8.19
N ASP A 93 6.46 -33.85 -8.49
CA ASP A 93 5.69 -32.63 -8.75
C ASP A 93 5.31 -31.95 -7.42
N THR A 94 6.10 -30.94 -7.04
CA THR A 94 5.89 -30.18 -5.79
C THR A 94 4.59 -29.40 -5.78
N GLN A 95 4.12 -28.90 -6.94
CA GLN A 95 2.89 -28.11 -7.02
C GLN A 95 1.67 -29.01 -6.82
N LEU A 96 1.68 -30.21 -7.41
CA LEU A 96 0.62 -31.19 -7.23
C LEU A 96 0.49 -31.64 -5.77
N TRP A 97 1.61 -31.77 -5.05
CA TRP A 97 1.61 -32.03 -3.60
C TRP A 97 0.96 -30.88 -2.81
N LEU A 98 1.35 -29.62 -3.10
CA LEU A 98 0.77 -28.43 -2.46
C LEU A 98 -0.74 -28.32 -2.73
N ASP A 99 -1.16 -28.49 -3.97
CA ASP A 99 -2.57 -28.48 -4.37
C ASP A 99 -3.37 -29.55 -3.62
N PHE A 100 -2.79 -30.74 -3.40
CA PHE A 100 -3.43 -31.80 -2.63
C PHE A 100 -3.56 -31.46 -1.15
N ILE A 101 -2.54 -30.82 -0.55
CA ILE A 101 -2.56 -30.36 0.85
C ILE A 101 -3.63 -29.28 1.04
N HIS A 102 -3.72 -28.31 0.12
CA HIS A 102 -4.74 -27.27 0.14
C HIS A 102 -6.14 -27.82 -0.12
N PHE A 103 -6.30 -28.79 -1.04
CA PHE A 103 -7.59 -29.43 -1.33
C PHE A 103 -8.20 -30.13 -0.12
N GLN A 104 -7.39 -30.67 0.80
CA GLN A 104 -7.90 -31.25 2.05
C GLN A 104 -8.59 -30.21 2.95
N VAL A 105 -8.31 -28.90 2.81
CA VAL A 105 -9.04 -27.82 3.53
C VAL A 105 -10.51 -27.78 3.10
N ASP A 106 -10.77 -27.84 1.80
CA ASP A 106 -12.11 -27.71 1.22
C ASP A 106 -12.97 -28.95 1.45
N LEU A 107 -12.33 -30.13 1.45
CA LEU A 107 -12.96 -31.43 1.74
C LEU A 107 -13.54 -31.49 3.17
N LEU A 108 -12.92 -30.79 4.12
CA LEU A 108 -13.13 -31.00 5.55
C LEU A 108 -14.02 -29.95 6.22
N ARG A 109 -14.41 -28.87 5.52
CA ARG A 109 -15.46 -27.94 6.00
C ARG A 109 -16.85 -28.60 6.11
N GLY A 110 -17.04 -29.77 5.53
CA GLY A 110 -18.28 -30.56 5.61
C GLY A 110 -18.31 -31.64 6.70
N ASN A 111 -17.20 -31.92 7.40
CA ASN A 111 -17.09 -33.05 8.33
C ASN A 111 -16.76 -32.60 9.76
N LYS A 112 -17.43 -33.18 10.77
CA LYS A 112 -17.24 -32.87 12.21
C LYS A 112 -15.95 -33.48 12.79
N MET A 113 -14.80 -33.29 12.14
CA MET A 113 -13.49 -33.69 12.68
C MET A 113 -12.88 -32.58 13.53
N SER A 114 -12.12 -32.94 14.59
CA SER A 114 -11.39 -31.93 15.37
C SER A 114 -10.28 -31.30 14.53
N LEU A 115 -10.04 -29.99 14.71
CA LEU A 115 -9.01 -29.23 13.99
C LEU A 115 -7.63 -29.91 14.08
N ARG A 116 -7.32 -30.49 15.24
CA ARG A 116 -6.08 -31.24 15.47
C ARG A 116 -5.94 -32.47 14.58
N ALA A 117 -6.99 -33.31 14.47
CA ALA A 117 -6.97 -34.49 13.61
C ALA A 117 -6.82 -34.12 12.12
N VAL A 118 -7.35 -32.96 11.72
CA VAL A 118 -7.17 -32.41 10.37
C VAL A 118 -5.72 -32.03 10.12
N LEU A 119 -5.09 -31.33 11.06
CA LEU A 119 -3.68 -30.93 10.96
C LEU A 119 -2.73 -32.13 10.95
N GLU A 120 -2.99 -33.15 11.79
CA GLU A 120 -2.22 -34.40 11.81
C GLU A 120 -2.31 -35.16 10.48
N LYS A 121 -3.51 -35.24 9.87
CA LYS A 121 -3.68 -35.84 8.55
C LYS A 121 -2.90 -35.08 7.48
N LYS A 122 -2.96 -33.75 7.49
CA LYS A 122 -2.18 -32.93 6.55
C LYS A 122 -0.68 -33.12 6.75
N LEU A 123 -0.22 -33.13 7.99
CA LEU A 123 1.19 -33.34 8.32
C LEU A 123 1.70 -34.66 7.73
N SER A 124 0.91 -35.74 7.83
CA SER A 124 1.27 -37.04 7.22
C SER A 124 1.41 -36.99 5.69
N ILE A 125 0.64 -36.13 5.01
CA ILE A 125 0.72 -35.92 3.56
C ILE A 125 1.98 -35.11 3.23
N VAL A 126 2.25 -34.05 4.00
CA VAL A 126 3.43 -33.20 3.79
C VAL A 126 4.72 -33.97 4.09
N ASP A 127 4.74 -34.82 5.11
CA ASP A 127 5.90 -35.66 5.41
C ASP A 127 6.25 -36.57 4.22
N ARG A 128 5.25 -37.21 3.61
CA ARG A 128 5.44 -37.99 2.37
C ARG A 128 5.92 -37.13 1.20
N ALA A 129 5.41 -35.91 1.09
CA ALA A 129 5.83 -34.97 0.04
C ALA A 129 7.30 -34.55 0.21
N VAL A 130 7.72 -34.24 1.44
CA VAL A 130 9.10 -33.84 1.79
C VAL A 130 10.06 -35.01 1.65
N GLU A 131 9.67 -36.23 2.02
CA GLU A 131 10.46 -37.44 1.80
C GLU A 131 10.71 -37.70 0.31
N SER A 132 9.69 -37.48 -0.52
CA SER A 132 9.78 -37.63 -1.98
C SER A 132 10.53 -36.47 -2.65
N ASN A 133 10.56 -35.29 -2.03
CA ASN A 133 11.12 -34.05 -2.57
C ASN A 133 12.00 -33.30 -1.54
N PRO A 134 13.13 -33.88 -1.10
CA PRO A 134 13.92 -33.34 0.01
C PRO A 134 14.60 -32.00 -0.30
N ALA A 135 14.70 -31.61 -1.57
CA ALA A 135 15.26 -30.33 -1.99
C ALA A 135 14.22 -29.19 -2.04
N SER A 136 12.92 -29.48 -1.97
CA SER A 136 11.87 -28.46 -2.04
C SER A 136 11.81 -27.65 -0.75
N VAL A 137 12.03 -26.34 -0.85
CA VAL A 137 11.88 -25.40 0.28
C VAL A 137 10.40 -25.18 0.58
N ASP A 138 9.54 -25.09 -0.44
CA ASP A 138 8.11 -24.80 -0.29
C ASP A 138 7.37 -25.89 0.50
N LEU A 139 7.66 -27.17 0.24
CA LEU A 139 7.08 -28.28 1.02
C LEU A 139 7.55 -28.28 2.48
N LYS A 140 8.80 -27.93 2.73
CA LYS A 140 9.32 -27.78 4.10
C LYS A 140 8.70 -26.58 4.82
N LEU A 141 8.43 -25.48 4.12
CA LEU A 141 7.73 -24.32 4.66
C LEU A 141 6.29 -24.69 5.02
N GLU A 142 5.56 -25.36 4.12
CA GLU A 142 4.20 -25.83 4.41
C GLU A 142 4.17 -26.78 5.61
N LYS A 143 5.18 -27.66 5.76
CA LYS A 143 5.35 -28.48 6.95
C LYS A 143 5.47 -27.63 8.21
N LEU A 144 6.34 -26.62 8.21
CA LEU A 144 6.54 -25.73 9.36
C LEU A 144 5.28 -24.93 9.70
N HIS A 145 4.50 -24.51 8.69
CA HIS A 145 3.22 -23.84 8.91
C HIS A 145 2.20 -24.75 9.61
N LEU A 146 2.07 -26.02 9.18
CA LEU A 146 1.18 -27.00 9.82
C LEU A 146 1.62 -27.37 11.25
N CYS A 147 2.93 -27.43 11.48
CA CYS A 147 3.50 -27.74 12.79
C CYS A 147 3.34 -26.61 13.81
N LYS A 148 2.99 -25.39 13.40
CA LYS A 148 2.83 -24.23 14.31
C LYS A 148 1.86 -24.49 15.46
N GLU A 149 0.76 -25.19 15.17
CA GLU A 149 -0.29 -25.50 16.15
C GLU A 149 -0.07 -26.85 16.87
N LEU A 150 0.86 -27.69 16.37
CA LEU A 150 1.08 -29.05 16.85
C LEU A 150 2.34 -29.21 17.70
N TRP A 151 3.37 -28.41 17.44
CA TRP A 151 4.68 -28.54 18.08
C TRP A 151 4.90 -27.47 19.14
N GLU A 152 5.75 -27.79 20.12
CA GLU A 152 6.23 -26.79 21.07
C GLU A 152 7.06 -25.70 20.36
N PRO A 153 6.97 -24.43 20.81
CA PRO A 153 7.67 -23.31 20.19
C PRO A 153 9.19 -23.52 20.03
N ALA A 154 9.83 -24.17 21.00
CA ALA A 154 11.27 -24.45 20.97
C ALA A 154 11.67 -25.41 19.84
N THR A 155 10.89 -26.47 19.63
CA THR A 155 11.11 -27.46 18.56
C THR A 155 10.91 -26.82 17.19
N LEU A 156 9.84 -26.04 17.04
CA LEU A 156 9.55 -25.31 15.82
C LEU A 156 10.67 -24.32 15.48
N GLN A 157 11.14 -23.55 16.46
CA GLN A 157 12.26 -22.62 16.29
C GLN A 157 13.55 -23.32 15.85
N LYS A 158 13.83 -24.53 16.37
CA LYS A 158 14.99 -25.33 15.97
C LYS A 158 14.92 -25.76 14.50
N GLU A 159 13.77 -26.23 14.03
CA GLU A 159 13.60 -26.64 12.63
C GLU A 159 13.63 -25.43 11.67
N TRP A 160 13.08 -24.28 12.05
CA TRP A 160 13.25 -23.04 11.29
C TRP A 160 14.73 -22.62 11.16
N LYS A 161 15.47 -22.63 12.26
CA LYS A 161 16.92 -22.32 12.26
C LYS A 161 17.69 -23.28 11.37
N LYS A 162 17.35 -24.57 11.39
CA LYS A 162 17.95 -25.60 10.52
C LYS A 162 17.63 -25.33 9.06
N LEU A 163 16.40 -24.98 8.72
CA LEU A 163 16.00 -24.71 7.33
C LEU A 163 16.76 -23.50 6.75
N VAL A 164 16.84 -22.40 7.51
CA VAL A 164 17.59 -21.20 7.13
C VAL A 164 19.09 -21.47 7.04
N PHE A 165 19.63 -22.32 7.91
CA PHE A 165 21.03 -22.74 7.85
C PHE A 165 21.37 -23.56 6.59
N ILE A 166 20.43 -24.37 6.09
CA ILE A 166 20.60 -25.16 4.86
C ILE A 166 20.47 -24.29 3.60
N HIS A 167 19.68 -23.22 3.65
CA HIS A 167 19.44 -22.32 2.51
C HIS A 167 19.74 -20.86 2.87
N PRO A 168 20.99 -20.52 3.28
CA PRO A 168 21.34 -19.20 3.79
C PRO A 168 21.30 -18.10 2.74
N ASN A 169 21.35 -18.46 1.45
CA ASN A 169 21.32 -17.56 0.30
C ASN A 169 19.89 -17.22 -0.19
N SER A 170 18.84 -17.70 0.49
CA SER A 170 17.44 -17.45 0.10
C SER A 170 16.84 -16.28 0.89
N GLY A 171 16.80 -15.09 0.28
CA GLY A 171 16.11 -13.92 0.85
C GLY A 171 14.63 -14.12 1.17
N PRO A 172 13.82 -14.77 0.30
CA PRO A 172 12.42 -15.08 0.61
C PRO A 172 12.23 -15.98 1.84
N LEU A 173 13.11 -16.96 2.03
CA LEU A 173 13.08 -17.83 3.21
C LEU A 173 13.40 -17.05 4.49
N TRP A 174 14.42 -16.18 4.45
CA TRP A 174 14.75 -15.29 5.56
C TRP A 174 13.56 -14.41 5.96
N ARG A 175 12.84 -13.84 4.99
CA ARG A 175 11.64 -13.02 5.27
C ARG A 175 10.55 -13.80 6.00
N LYS A 176 10.28 -15.05 5.59
CA LYS A 176 9.34 -15.94 6.30
C LYS A 176 9.81 -16.26 7.73
N TYR A 177 11.10 -16.52 7.90
CA TYR A 177 11.68 -16.78 9.22
C TYR A 177 11.66 -15.55 10.14
N LEU A 178 11.93 -14.36 9.60
CA LEU A 178 11.83 -13.09 10.32
C LEU A 178 10.40 -12.83 10.78
N LEU A 179 9.41 -13.00 9.89
CA LEU A 179 7.99 -12.87 10.25
C LEU A 179 7.57 -13.88 11.33
N PHE A 180 8.03 -15.14 11.22
CA PHE A 180 7.81 -16.14 12.26
C PHE A 180 8.40 -15.72 13.62
N THR A 181 9.64 -15.25 13.63
CA THR A 181 10.34 -14.84 14.86
C THR A 181 9.67 -13.63 15.50
N GLN A 182 9.21 -12.67 14.69
CA GLN A 182 8.45 -11.50 15.14
C GLN A 182 7.10 -11.86 15.74
N SER A 183 6.43 -12.88 15.19
CA SER A 183 5.06 -13.22 15.57
C SER A 183 4.97 -14.15 16.79
N LEU A 184 6.07 -14.79 17.20
CA LEU A 184 6.07 -15.77 18.28
C LEU A 184 6.18 -15.10 19.66
N PHE A 185 5.04 -14.63 20.20
CA PHE A 185 4.94 -13.85 21.45
C PHE A 185 5.75 -14.42 22.62
N SER A 186 5.71 -15.75 22.83
CA SER A 186 6.37 -16.40 23.96
C SER A 186 7.89 -16.24 23.97
N THR A 187 8.49 -16.02 22.81
CA THR A 187 9.95 -15.88 22.67
C THR A 187 10.38 -14.55 22.07
N PHE A 188 9.41 -13.67 21.82
CA PHE A 188 9.60 -12.36 21.22
C PHE A 188 10.23 -11.39 22.22
N SER A 189 11.22 -10.65 21.73
CA SER A 189 11.71 -9.40 22.31
C SER A 189 12.30 -8.59 21.15
N VAL A 190 12.32 -7.26 21.26
CA VAL A 190 12.82 -6.39 20.18
C VAL A 190 14.29 -6.68 19.87
N SER A 191 15.14 -6.79 20.89
CA SER A 191 16.59 -7.06 20.77
C SER A 191 16.85 -8.37 20.04
N LYS A 192 16.11 -9.44 20.40
CA LYS A 192 16.26 -10.75 19.79
C LYS A 192 15.87 -10.75 18.33
N VAL A 193 14.74 -10.14 17.97
CA VAL A 193 14.36 -10.03 16.55
C VAL A 193 15.38 -9.18 15.78
N ASN A 194 15.82 -8.06 16.35
CA ASN A 194 16.83 -7.20 15.74
C ASN A 194 18.15 -7.95 15.49
N SER A 195 18.57 -8.82 16.42
CA SER A 195 19.74 -9.68 16.24
C SER A 195 19.58 -10.68 15.08
N VAL A 196 18.35 -11.16 14.84
CA VAL A 196 18.06 -12.06 13.71
C VAL A 196 18.09 -11.30 12.37
N PHE A 197 17.65 -10.04 12.33
CA PHE A 197 17.85 -9.16 11.19
C PHE A 197 19.35 -8.97 10.89
N GLY A 198 20.15 -8.59 11.88
CA GLY A 198 21.60 -8.43 11.71
C GLY A 198 22.28 -9.72 11.25
N LYS A 199 21.90 -10.88 11.80
CA LYS A 199 22.38 -12.18 11.34
C LYS A 199 22.00 -12.47 9.89
N CYS A 200 20.76 -12.16 9.51
CA CYS A 200 20.28 -12.33 8.14
C CYS A 200 21.08 -11.48 7.15
N LEU A 201 21.20 -10.18 7.42
CA LEU A 201 21.88 -9.21 6.57
C LEU A 201 23.38 -9.55 6.44
N SER A 202 24.07 -9.81 7.54
CA SER A 202 25.48 -10.24 7.50
C SER A 202 25.69 -11.55 6.75
N THR A 203 24.79 -12.53 6.88
CA THR A 203 24.86 -13.80 6.13
C THR A 203 24.68 -13.58 4.64
N LEU A 204 23.66 -12.82 4.23
CA LEU A 204 23.40 -12.52 2.83
C LEU A 204 24.48 -11.63 2.21
N SER A 205 25.06 -10.69 2.96
CA SER A 205 26.23 -9.91 2.53
C SER A 205 27.44 -10.80 2.29
N ALA A 206 27.70 -11.78 3.17
CA ALA A 206 28.79 -12.75 2.97
C ALA A 206 28.58 -13.64 1.74
N VAL A 207 27.34 -14.01 1.43
CA VAL A 207 26.95 -14.70 0.19
C VAL A 207 27.18 -13.79 -1.02
N GLN A 208 26.74 -12.53 -0.95
CA GLN A 208 26.86 -11.54 -2.02
C GLN A 208 28.32 -11.21 -2.35
N ASP A 209 29.19 -11.17 -1.34
CA ASP A 209 30.63 -10.92 -1.50
C ASP A 209 31.41 -12.16 -1.96
N GLY A 210 30.77 -13.33 -2.08
CA GLY A 210 31.45 -14.59 -2.41
C GLY A 210 32.34 -15.13 -1.29
N SER A 211 32.27 -14.55 -0.08
CA SER A 211 32.99 -15.04 1.10
C SER A 211 32.42 -16.38 1.58
N MET A 212 31.13 -16.63 1.35
CA MET A 212 30.48 -17.92 1.61
C MET A 212 30.58 -18.84 0.39
N VAL A 213 31.65 -19.63 0.32
CA VAL A 213 31.95 -20.53 -0.83
C VAL A 213 30.89 -21.63 -1.02
N SER A 214 30.18 -22.03 0.04
CA SER A 214 29.20 -23.12 -0.01
C SER A 214 27.91 -22.78 -0.75
N HIS A 215 27.54 -21.50 -0.84
CA HIS A 215 26.26 -21.07 -1.41
C HIS A 215 26.45 -19.80 -2.26
N PRO A 216 26.31 -19.88 -3.59
CA PRO A 216 26.42 -18.70 -4.44
C PRO A 216 25.20 -17.77 -4.27
N PRO A 217 25.35 -16.47 -4.58
CA PRO A 217 24.24 -15.52 -4.55
C PRO A 217 23.16 -15.91 -5.57
N LEU A 218 21.90 -15.81 -5.14
CA LEU A 218 20.74 -16.03 -6.00
C LEU A 218 20.38 -14.74 -6.76
N PRO A 219 19.68 -14.83 -7.91
CA PRO A 219 19.16 -13.64 -8.58
C PRO A 219 18.28 -12.83 -7.63
N GLY A 220 18.53 -11.52 -7.53
CA GLY A 220 17.78 -10.63 -6.63
C GLY A 220 18.36 -10.50 -5.22
N THR A 221 19.53 -11.07 -4.91
CA THR A 221 20.11 -11.01 -3.55
C THR A 221 20.34 -9.57 -3.05
N GLN A 222 20.76 -8.65 -3.93
CA GLN A 222 20.96 -7.24 -3.56
C GLN A 222 19.62 -6.52 -3.27
N GLU A 223 18.58 -6.83 -4.05
CA GLU A 223 17.22 -6.38 -3.79
C GLU A 223 16.69 -6.92 -2.47
N ASP A 224 16.88 -8.23 -2.21
CA ASP A 224 16.49 -8.87 -0.95
C ASP A 224 17.21 -8.26 0.27
N LEU A 225 18.51 -7.95 0.16
CA LEU A 225 19.29 -7.27 1.21
C LEU A 225 18.68 -5.92 1.56
N LEU A 226 18.40 -5.09 0.55
CA LEU A 226 17.79 -3.77 0.77
C LEU A 226 16.36 -3.90 1.31
N ASP A 227 15.56 -4.83 0.80
CA ASP A 227 14.20 -5.08 1.28
C ASP A 227 14.17 -5.49 2.76
N ILE A 228 15.09 -6.37 3.18
CA ILE A 228 15.20 -6.83 4.57
C ILE A 228 15.71 -5.72 5.48
N PHE A 229 16.67 -4.90 5.02
CA PHE A 229 17.12 -3.71 5.74
C PHE A 229 15.97 -2.73 5.97
N LEU A 230 15.18 -2.44 4.93
CA LEU A 230 14.00 -1.58 5.06
C LEU A 230 12.95 -2.19 6.01
N GLN A 231 12.75 -3.53 5.96
CA GLN A 231 11.87 -4.23 6.88
C GLN A 231 12.34 -4.09 8.34
N GLN A 232 13.64 -4.12 8.60
CA GLN A 232 14.21 -3.88 9.94
C GLN A 232 13.95 -2.45 10.43
N CYS A 233 14.18 -1.44 9.58
CA CYS A 233 13.88 -0.04 9.94
C CYS A 233 12.40 0.15 10.30
N HIS A 234 11.48 -0.45 9.53
CA HIS A 234 10.05 -0.39 9.82
C HIS A 234 9.68 -1.17 11.09
N PHE A 235 10.30 -2.33 11.33
CA PHE A 235 10.11 -3.09 12.57
C PHE A 235 10.50 -2.26 13.81
N LEU A 236 11.70 -1.65 13.80
CA LEU A 236 12.17 -0.80 14.89
C LEU A 236 11.25 0.40 15.12
N ARG A 237 10.81 1.06 14.05
CA ARG A 237 9.81 2.14 14.12
C ARG A 237 8.51 1.66 14.77
N GLN A 238 7.98 0.51 14.36
CA GLN A 238 6.74 -0.04 14.92
C GLN A 238 6.87 -0.42 16.39
N ALA A 239 8.06 -0.85 16.81
CA ALA A 239 8.40 -1.08 18.22
C ALA A 239 8.65 0.21 19.00
N GLY A 240 8.66 1.36 18.34
CA GLY A 240 8.90 2.70 18.90
C GLY A 240 10.36 3.14 18.94
N HIS A 241 11.31 2.29 18.53
CA HIS A 241 12.76 2.56 18.48
C HIS A 241 13.14 3.35 17.22
N THR A 242 12.50 4.49 17.01
CA THR A 242 12.65 5.28 15.79
C THR A 242 14.04 5.89 15.65
N GLU A 243 14.67 6.24 16.77
CA GLU A 243 16.07 6.70 16.84
C GLU A 243 17.05 5.69 16.26
N LYS A 244 16.89 4.40 16.58
CA LYS A 244 17.70 3.31 16.01
C LYS A 244 17.45 3.14 14.51
N ALA A 245 16.19 3.21 14.09
CA ALA A 245 15.83 3.12 12.68
C ALA A 245 16.41 4.27 11.85
N VAL A 246 16.40 5.51 12.37
CA VAL A 246 17.01 6.66 11.69
C VAL A 246 18.53 6.53 11.65
N CYS A 247 19.16 6.07 12.73
CA CYS A 247 20.59 5.76 12.75
C CYS A 247 20.99 4.71 11.71
N LEU A 248 20.19 3.65 11.51
CA LEU A 248 20.42 2.69 10.42
C LEU A 248 20.45 3.37 9.05
N PHE A 249 19.49 4.27 8.77
CA PHE A 249 19.49 5.04 7.53
C PHE A 249 20.68 5.98 7.41
N GLN A 250 20.99 6.76 8.44
CA GLN A 250 22.16 7.66 8.45
C GLN A 250 23.45 6.87 8.17
N ALA A 251 23.65 5.78 8.92
CA ALA A 251 24.81 4.90 8.76
C ALA A 251 24.91 4.34 7.34
N LEU A 252 23.82 3.80 6.80
CA LEU A 252 23.84 3.21 5.47
C LEU A 252 24.05 4.25 4.36
N LEU A 253 23.56 5.49 4.54
CA LEU A 253 23.83 6.60 3.62
C LEU A 253 25.32 7.00 3.64
N ASP A 254 25.91 7.14 4.83
CA ASP A 254 27.35 7.40 4.98
C ASP A 254 28.19 6.26 4.38
N PHE A 255 27.85 5.02 4.71
CA PHE A 255 28.51 3.81 4.22
C PHE A 255 28.38 3.63 2.70
N THR A 256 27.30 4.11 2.09
CA THR A 256 27.06 3.97 0.65
C THR A 256 27.68 5.11 -0.15
N PHE A 257 27.39 6.37 0.21
CA PHE A 257 27.73 7.53 -0.60
C PHE A 257 29.02 8.23 -0.19
N PHE A 258 29.42 8.11 1.08
CA PHE A 258 30.60 8.76 1.64
C PHE A 258 31.72 7.76 1.93
N LYS A 259 31.76 6.63 1.21
CA LYS A 259 32.77 5.58 1.36
C LYS A 259 34.16 6.01 0.85
N PRO A 260 35.23 5.83 1.65
CA PRO A 260 36.62 6.03 1.20
C PRO A 260 36.99 5.10 0.03
N ASP A 261 37.82 5.57 -0.90
CA ASP A 261 38.22 4.76 -2.06
C ASP A 261 39.11 3.56 -1.66
N SER A 262 39.86 3.68 -0.56
CA SER A 262 40.76 2.65 -0.02
C SER A 262 40.05 1.37 0.45
N VAL A 263 38.77 1.45 0.82
CA VAL A 263 38.00 0.33 1.39
C VAL A 263 36.99 -0.27 0.39
N LYS A 264 36.81 0.31 -0.79
CA LYS A 264 35.75 -0.07 -1.75
C LYS A 264 35.79 -1.53 -2.17
N ASP A 265 36.99 -2.06 -2.37
CA ASP A 265 37.21 -3.41 -2.89
C ASP A 265 37.25 -4.49 -1.79
N LEU A 266 37.16 -4.09 -0.52
CA LEU A 266 37.16 -5.03 0.61
C LEU A 266 35.81 -5.74 0.74
N PRO A 267 35.75 -6.95 1.33
CA PRO A 267 34.50 -7.58 1.71
C PRO A 267 33.69 -6.69 2.68
N THR A 268 32.36 -6.78 2.64
CA THR A 268 31.44 -5.94 3.44
C THR A 268 31.83 -5.96 4.92
N ARG A 269 32.15 -7.13 5.48
CA ARG A 269 32.58 -7.23 6.89
C ARG A 269 33.78 -6.33 7.21
N GLN A 270 34.82 -6.34 6.39
CA GLN A 270 35.99 -5.49 6.60
C GLN A 270 35.65 -4.00 6.42
N GLN A 271 34.78 -3.68 5.46
CA GLN A 271 34.30 -2.30 5.31
C GLN A 271 33.57 -1.82 6.58
N VAL A 272 32.79 -2.68 7.23
CA VAL A 272 32.10 -2.41 8.50
C VAL A 272 33.11 -2.17 9.62
N ASP A 273 34.15 -3.01 9.72
CA ASP A 273 35.22 -2.85 10.72
C ASP A 273 35.94 -1.49 10.57
N PHE A 274 36.14 -0.99 9.34
CA PHE A 274 36.72 0.35 9.09
C PHE A 274 35.73 1.51 9.30
N PHE A 275 34.43 1.21 9.32
CA PHE A 275 33.37 2.21 9.49
C PHE A 275 33.08 2.48 10.98
N GLU A 276 33.25 1.48 11.84
CA GLU A 276 33.05 1.57 13.30
C GLU A 276 33.76 2.78 13.95
N PRO A 277 35.07 3.03 13.72
CA PRO A 277 35.73 4.18 14.32
C PRO A 277 35.15 5.54 13.90
N PHE A 278 34.57 5.63 12.69
CA PHE A 278 33.87 6.85 12.26
C PHE A 278 32.57 7.03 13.04
N TRP A 279 31.79 5.96 13.23
CA TRP A 279 30.54 6.02 13.99
C TRP A 279 30.76 6.45 15.44
N ASP A 280 31.79 5.90 16.07
CA ASP A 280 32.17 6.13 17.47
C ASP A 280 32.87 7.47 17.69
N SER A 281 33.39 8.10 16.63
CA SER A 281 34.05 9.42 16.74
C SER A 281 33.12 10.56 17.17
N GLY A 282 31.80 10.35 17.07
CA GLY A 282 30.80 11.39 17.34
C GLY A 282 30.72 12.48 16.28
N GLU A 283 31.35 12.31 15.12
CA GLU A 283 31.25 13.24 13.99
C GLU A 283 29.82 13.37 13.47
N PRO A 284 29.42 14.55 12.98
CA PRO A 284 28.08 14.75 12.44
C PRO A 284 27.80 13.84 11.25
N ARG A 285 26.66 13.13 11.32
CA ARG A 285 26.20 12.13 10.35
C ARG A 285 25.27 12.74 9.31
N VAL A 286 24.97 12.02 8.23
CA VAL A 286 24.01 12.49 7.21
C VAL A 286 22.70 13.01 7.85
N GLY A 287 22.28 14.21 7.44
CA GLY A 287 21.13 14.94 8.00
C GLY A 287 21.45 15.87 9.17
N GLU A 288 22.59 15.69 9.84
CA GLU A 288 23.04 16.57 10.92
C GLU A 288 23.78 17.80 10.36
N ARG A 289 23.79 18.88 11.15
CA ARG A 289 24.49 20.12 10.78
C ARG A 289 26.00 19.86 10.76
N GLY A 290 26.66 20.31 9.70
CA GLY A 290 28.12 20.17 9.56
C GLY A 290 28.61 18.81 9.05
N ALA A 291 27.73 17.86 8.74
CA ALA A 291 28.12 16.53 8.28
C ALA A 291 28.91 16.56 6.96
N ARG A 292 30.09 15.90 6.97
CA ARG A 292 31.01 15.78 5.82
C ARG A 292 31.12 14.34 5.31
N GLY A 293 30.72 13.38 6.14
CA GLY A 293 30.71 11.95 5.84
C GLY A 293 32.05 11.23 6.03
N TRP A 294 31.96 9.90 6.04
CA TRP A 294 33.05 8.98 6.42
C TRP A 294 34.38 9.21 5.68
N LYS A 295 34.34 9.39 4.36
CA LYS A 295 35.53 9.64 3.53
C LYS A 295 36.28 10.90 3.94
N ALA A 296 35.56 11.99 4.22
CA ALA A 296 36.19 13.24 4.62
C ALA A 296 36.87 13.10 5.98
N TRP A 297 36.22 12.41 6.93
CA TRP A 297 36.77 12.12 8.24
C TRP A 297 38.03 11.24 8.15
N MET A 298 38.01 10.16 7.38
CA MET A 298 39.17 9.26 7.25
C MET A 298 40.40 9.98 6.66
N LEU A 299 40.19 10.79 5.62
CA LEU A 299 41.26 11.61 5.03
C LEU A 299 41.82 12.65 6.02
N GLN A 300 40.99 13.13 6.94
CA GLN A 300 41.40 14.08 7.97
C GLN A 300 42.24 13.40 9.05
N GLN A 301 41.83 12.20 9.50
CA GLN A 301 42.59 11.38 10.45
C GLN A 301 43.97 11.00 9.90
N GLU A 302 44.05 10.60 8.62
CA GLU A 302 45.32 10.30 7.94
C GLU A 302 46.28 11.49 7.89
N ARG A 303 45.75 12.72 7.89
CA ARG A 303 46.54 13.96 7.89
C ARG A 303 46.95 14.45 9.28
N GLY A 304 46.61 13.69 10.34
CA GLY A 304 46.90 14.06 11.73
C GLY A 304 46.16 15.32 12.22
N GLY A 305 45.10 15.72 11.53
CA GLY A 305 44.39 16.98 11.80
C GLY A 305 43.17 16.79 12.69
N TRP A 306 43.17 17.41 13.87
CA TRP A 306 41.94 17.68 14.61
C TRP A 306 41.30 18.94 14.02
N VAL A 307 40.07 18.84 13.49
CA VAL A 307 39.27 20.02 13.20
C VAL A 307 38.46 20.29 14.46
N ILE A 308 38.75 21.42 15.10
CA ILE A 308 37.78 22.06 16.00
C ILE A 308 36.64 22.51 15.07
N PRO A 309 35.41 21.99 15.20
CA PRO A 309 34.29 22.46 14.41
C PRO A 309 34.21 23.98 14.50
N SER A 310 33.92 24.65 13.40
CA SER A 310 33.55 26.07 13.43
C SER A 310 32.40 26.22 14.41
N GLU A 311 32.54 27.11 15.39
CA GLU A 311 31.41 27.50 16.25
C GLU A 311 30.24 27.91 15.34
N PRO A 312 29.05 27.32 15.50
CA PRO A 312 27.88 27.80 14.77
C PRO A 312 27.61 29.25 15.19
N ASP A 313 27.41 30.14 14.21
CA ASP A 313 26.79 31.44 14.50
C ASP A 313 25.37 31.17 15.02
N ASP A 314 25.16 31.46 16.30
CA ASP A 314 23.86 31.45 16.96
C ASP A 314 22.97 32.52 16.35
N ASP A 315 21.89 32.09 15.70
CA ASP A 315 20.64 32.83 15.62
C ASP A 315 19.52 31.79 15.49
N ASP A 316 18.84 31.57 16.62
CA ASP A 316 17.56 30.86 16.84
C ASP A 316 17.63 29.71 17.87
N GLU A 317 18.14 29.98 19.09
CA GLU A 317 17.70 29.23 20.27
C GLU A 317 16.25 29.68 20.58
N GLU A 318 15.28 28.88 20.18
CA GLU A 318 13.97 28.86 20.84
C GLU A 318 14.03 27.69 21.82
N GLU A 319 13.84 27.98 23.11
CA GLU A 319 13.58 26.99 24.16
C GLU A 319 12.60 25.96 23.58
N GLN A 320 13.08 24.73 23.45
CA GLN A 320 12.21 23.62 23.11
C GLN A 320 11.31 23.48 24.33
N ASP A 321 10.04 23.90 24.21
CA ASP A 321 9.04 23.74 25.27
C ASP A 321 9.18 22.32 25.82
N ASP A 322 9.82 22.18 26.98
CA ASP A 322 9.78 20.95 27.76
C ASP A 322 8.31 20.60 27.88
N ALA A 323 7.99 19.31 27.78
CA ALA A 323 6.61 18.84 27.74
C ALA A 323 5.94 19.07 29.10
N GLU A 324 5.61 20.33 29.40
CA GLU A 324 4.92 20.75 30.59
C GLU A 324 3.51 20.14 30.51
N ILE A 325 3.08 19.51 31.60
CA ILE A 325 1.78 18.86 31.66
C ILE A 325 0.72 19.92 31.37
N LYS A 326 0.12 19.85 30.18
CA LYS A 326 -0.85 20.84 29.69
C LYS A 326 -2.06 20.99 30.61
N ASP A 327 -2.42 19.93 31.31
CA ASP A 327 -3.55 19.88 32.22
C ASP A 327 -3.35 18.81 33.31
N LYS A 328 -2.88 19.24 34.49
CA LYS A 328 -2.68 18.35 35.66
C LYS A 328 -3.99 17.77 36.21
N THR A 329 -5.17 18.20 35.71
CA THR A 329 -6.47 17.64 36.12
C THR A 329 -6.83 16.32 35.42
N TRP A 330 -6.07 15.93 34.39
CA TRP A 330 -6.32 14.69 33.66
C TRP A 330 -5.96 13.45 34.49
N PRO A 331 -6.63 12.32 34.25
CA PRO A 331 -6.24 11.06 34.89
C PRO A 331 -4.84 10.66 34.44
N LYS A 332 -4.07 10.01 35.34
CA LYS A 332 -2.65 9.65 35.12
C LYS A 332 -2.37 9.00 33.77
N TRP A 333 -3.19 8.02 33.36
CA TRP A 333 -3.04 7.33 32.08
C TRP A 333 -3.08 8.27 30.87
N LYS A 334 -3.91 9.32 30.93
CA LYS A 334 -4.07 10.29 29.85
C LYS A 334 -2.90 11.26 29.80
N ILE A 335 -2.37 11.63 30.97
CA ILE A 335 -1.14 12.42 31.08
C ILE A 335 0.03 11.62 30.52
N TRP A 336 0.19 10.37 30.95
CA TRP A 336 1.21 9.47 30.42
C TRP A 336 1.12 9.35 28.89
N LEU A 337 -0.07 9.11 28.33
CA LEU A 337 -0.28 9.07 26.88
C LEU A 337 0.15 10.37 26.18
N ASP A 338 -0.15 11.53 26.75
CA ASP A 338 0.20 12.83 26.16
C ASP A 338 1.72 13.07 26.17
N VAL A 339 2.38 12.79 27.30
CA VAL A 339 3.84 12.95 27.47
C VAL A 339 4.59 11.94 26.60
N GLU A 340 4.20 10.66 26.61
CA GLU A 340 4.80 9.62 25.77
C GLU A 340 4.70 9.97 24.27
N ALA A 341 3.52 10.43 23.82
CA ALA A 341 3.32 10.88 22.45
C ALA A 341 4.10 12.16 22.12
N SER A 342 4.25 13.08 23.07
CA SER A 342 5.05 14.31 22.93
C SER A 342 6.53 13.98 22.79
N ARG A 343 7.08 13.15 23.67
CA ARG A 343 8.47 12.70 23.62
C ARG A 343 8.76 11.92 22.35
N GLU A 344 7.84 11.06 21.89
CA GLU A 344 8.05 10.38 20.61
C GLU A 344 8.12 11.36 19.43
N ALA A 345 7.32 12.43 19.44
CA ALA A 345 7.36 13.45 18.40
C ALA A 345 8.65 14.28 18.39
N ASN A 346 9.33 14.39 19.54
CA ASN A 346 10.52 15.23 19.71
C ASN A 346 11.84 14.42 19.74
N HIS A 347 11.82 13.20 20.27
CA HIS A 347 12.99 12.38 20.60
C HIS A 347 13.19 11.21 19.63
N TRP A 348 12.80 11.39 18.37
CA TRP A 348 13.00 10.37 17.32
C TRP A 348 14.40 10.41 16.69
N LEU A 349 15.20 11.45 16.95
CA LEU A 349 16.61 11.53 16.61
C LEU A 349 17.47 11.00 17.78
N PRO A 350 18.62 10.35 17.49
CA PRO A 350 19.56 9.94 18.52
C PRO A 350 20.01 11.15 19.35
N TRP A 351 20.19 10.96 20.64
CA TRP A 351 20.71 12.01 21.51
C TRP A 351 22.22 12.13 21.31
N ARG A 352 22.74 13.36 21.31
CA ARG A 352 24.16 13.66 21.18
C ARG A 352 24.55 14.71 22.22
N PRO A 353 25.74 14.58 22.85
CA PRO A 353 26.20 15.58 23.80
C PRO A 353 26.53 16.89 23.09
N ASP A 354 25.99 17.99 23.61
CA ASP A 354 26.37 19.32 23.16
C ASP A 354 27.71 19.75 23.79
N LYS A 355 28.78 19.63 23.00
CA LYS A 355 30.13 20.04 23.39
C LYS A 355 30.23 21.53 23.73
N THR A 356 29.38 22.38 23.16
CA THR A 356 29.37 23.83 23.45
C THR A 356 28.81 24.12 24.84
N LYS A 357 27.89 23.29 25.31
CA LYS A 357 27.29 23.33 26.66
C LYS A 357 28.07 22.50 27.68
N GLY A 358 29.22 21.94 27.30
CA GLY A 358 30.05 21.11 28.16
C GLY A 358 29.43 19.75 28.50
N GLN A 359 28.42 19.30 27.75
CA GLN A 359 27.79 18.00 27.97
C GLN A 359 28.70 16.86 27.54
N SER A 360 28.57 15.76 28.25
CA SER A 360 29.21 14.47 28.04
C SER A 360 28.15 13.39 27.80
N GLU A 361 28.57 12.19 27.39
CA GLU A 361 27.63 11.07 27.21
C GLU A 361 26.93 10.67 28.52
N GLU A 362 27.46 11.04 29.68
CA GLU A 362 26.86 10.78 31.00
C GLU A 362 25.64 11.67 31.28
N ASP A 363 25.48 12.79 30.55
CA ASP A 363 24.39 13.76 30.74
C ASP A 363 23.09 13.38 30.00
N CYS A 364 23.05 12.19 29.38
CA CYS A 364 21.87 11.72 28.67
C CYS A 364 20.85 11.11 29.63
N GLU A 365 19.73 11.81 29.81
CA GLU A 365 18.61 11.36 30.66
C GLU A 365 17.99 10.03 30.20
N ASP A 366 18.06 9.74 28.89
CA ASP A 366 17.44 8.58 28.25
C ASP A 366 18.49 7.78 27.47
N PRO A 367 19.15 6.80 28.11
CA PRO A 367 20.26 6.04 27.53
C PRO A 367 19.89 5.30 26.23
N ASP A 368 18.63 4.92 26.05
CA ASP A 368 18.16 4.25 24.82
C ASP A 368 18.26 5.16 23.58
N ARG A 369 18.38 6.48 23.78
CA ARG A 369 18.63 7.45 22.69
C ARG A 369 20.08 7.48 22.24
N GLN A 370 21.01 6.88 22.99
CA GLN A 370 22.40 6.71 22.58
C GLN A 370 22.54 5.44 21.75
N VAL A 371 22.55 5.61 20.43
CA VAL A 371 22.66 4.48 19.51
C VAL A 371 24.13 4.14 19.26
N LEU A 372 24.55 2.99 19.76
CA LEU A 372 25.92 2.48 19.65
C LEU A 372 26.16 1.80 18.31
N PHE A 373 27.43 1.56 17.97
CA PHE A 373 27.75 0.84 16.74
C PHE A 373 27.19 -0.58 16.74
N ASP A 374 27.17 -1.26 17.89
CA ASP A 374 26.61 -2.61 18.03
C ASP A 374 25.12 -2.69 17.64
N ASP A 375 24.37 -1.60 17.77
CA ASP A 375 22.96 -1.53 17.34
C ASP A 375 22.81 -1.55 15.80
N ILE A 376 23.82 -1.09 15.06
CA ILE A 376 23.74 -0.84 13.60
C ILE A 376 24.70 -1.71 12.77
N GLY A 377 25.89 -2.01 13.26
CA GLY A 377 27.00 -2.65 12.55
C GLY A 377 26.62 -3.98 11.88
N PRO A 378 25.93 -4.91 12.57
CA PRO A 378 25.47 -6.16 11.97
C PRO A 378 24.50 -6.01 10.79
N SER A 379 23.89 -4.83 10.64
CA SER A 379 22.86 -4.54 9.64
C SER A 379 23.41 -3.78 8.42
N MET A 380 24.71 -3.49 8.40
CA MET A 380 25.36 -2.77 7.31
C MET A 380 25.48 -3.65 6.06
N ILE A 381 25.04 -3.10 4.92
CA ILE A 381 25.01 -3.80 3.63
C ILE A 381 25.65 -2.95 2.53
N ARG A 382 26.17 -3.60 1.49
CA ARG A 382 26.75 -2.90 0.34
C ARG A 382 25.68 -2.60 -0.72
N VAL A 383 25.48 -1.31 -1.05
CA VAL A 383 24.52 -0.84 -2.06
C VAL A 383 25.24 -0.14 -3.22
N ASP A 384 25.72 -0.92 -4.20
CA ASP A 384 26.54 -0.37 -5.30
C ASP A 384 25.73 0.04 -6.53
N ARG A 385 24.52 -0.51 -6.66
CA ARG A 385 23.67 -0.33 -7.84
C ARG A 385 22.96 1.03 -7.80
N PRO A 386 23.08 1.89 -8.84
CA PRO A 386 22.44 3.21 -8.84
C PRO A 386 20.93 3.19 -8.62
N ASP A 387 20.24 2.16 -9.14
CA ASP A 387 18.80 2.00 -8.94
C ASP A 387 18.43 1.69 -7.48
N LEU A 388 19.26 0.89 -6.79
CA LEU A 388 19.09 0.58 -5.36
C LEU A 388 19.51 1.74 -4.46
N GLN A 389 20.52 2.52 -4.85
CA GLN A 389 20.93 3.75 -4.17
C GLN A 389 19.80 4.79 -4.20
N LEU A 390 19.15 4.98 -5.35
CA LEU A 390 17.95 5.82 -5.45
C LEU A 390 16.81 5.25 -4.59
N GLN A 391 16.59 3.93 -4.63
CA GLN A 391 15.57 3.28 -3.79
C GLN A 391 15.82 3.51 -2.30
N LEU A 392 17.07 3.42 -1.83
CA LEU A 392 17.44 3.71 -0.44
C LEU A 392 17.07 5.13 -0.03
N ILE A 393 17.45 6.14 -0.83
CA ILE A 393 17.12 7.55 -0.55
C ILE A 393 15.61 7.74 -0.55
N LEU A 394 14.90 7.26 -1.57
CA LEU A 394 13.45 7.41 -1.66
C LEU A 394 12.71 6.69 -0.53
N SER A 395 13.20 5.53 -0.10
CA SER A 395 12.65 4.79 1.04
C SER A 395 12.88 5.54 2.35
N PHE A 396 14.04 6.17 2.54
CA PHE A 396 14.28 7.02 3.71
C PHE A 396 13.40 8.27 3.72
N LEU A 397 13.26 8.95 2.58
CA LEU A 397 12.34 10.08 2.45
C LEU A 397 10.89 9.65 2.74
N GLN A 398 10.47 8.50 2.24
CA GLN A 398 9.15 7.94 2.53
C GLN A 398 8.98 7.60 4.01
N PHE A 399 10.02 7.05 4.65
CA PHE A 399 10.07 6.79 6.08
C PHE A 399 9.93 8.07 6.90
N LEU A 400 10.53 9.18 6.46
CA LEU A 400 10.36 10.51 7.07
C LEU A 400 9.00 11.17 6.76
N GLY A 401 8.12 10.50 6.00
CA GLY A 401 6.75 10.96 5.72
C GLY A 401 6.57 11.71 4.40
N LEU A 402 7.56 11.72 3.49
CA LEU A 402 7.43 12.30 2.15
C LEU A 402 6.63 11.36 1.23
N PRO A 403 5.84 11.91 0.28
CA PRO A 403 5.19 11.09 -0.74
C PRO A 403 6.24 10.34 -1.57
N GLY A 404 6.12 9.02 -1.62
CA GLY A 404 6.94 8.19 -2.51
C GLY A 404 6.42 8.23 -3.97
N PRO A 405 7.25 7.98 -4.98
CA PRO A 405 6.79 7.90 -6.36
C PRO A 405 5.80 6.73 -6.52
N SER A 406 4.53 7.07 -6.73
CA SER A 406 3.41 6.17 -6.97
C SER A 406 3.81 4.99 -7.88
N GLY A 407 3.77 3.76 -7.33
CA GLY A 407 3.95 2.51 -8.08
C GLY A 407 5.38 2.06 -8.39
N LYS A 408 6.44 2.74 -7.93
CA LYS A 408 7.83 2.33 -8.24
C LYS A 408 8.49 1.40 -7.21
N PHE A 409 8.09 1.46 -5.94
CA PHE A 409 8.82 0.80 -4.84
C PHE A 409 7.93 0.09 -3.82
N SER A 410 6.66 -0.17 -4.15
CA SER A 410 5.84 -1.09 -3.34
C SER A 410 6.34 -2.50 -3.57
N THR A 411 7.29 -2.95 -2.77
CA THR A 411 7.72 -4.35 -2.76
C THR A 411 6.50 -5.18 -2.37
N THR A 412 6.15 -6.17 -3.19
CA THR A 412 4.93 -7.00 -3.05
C THR A 412 4.87 -7.77 -1.73
N SER A 413 5.96 -7.80 -0.96
CA SER A 413 6.09 -8.55 0.28
C SER A 413 5.98 -7.68 1.56
N SER A 414 5.99 -6.34 1.43
CA SER A 414 5.98 -5.40 2.58
C SER A 414 4.61 -4.74 2.84
N SER A 415 3.62 -4.95 1.95
CA SER A 415 2.33 -4.26 2.03
C SER A 415 1.53 -4.52 3.30
N ASN A 416 1.75 -5.61 4.05
CA ASN A 416 1.02 -5.86 5.31
C ASN A 416 1.72 -5.27 6.54
N ILE A 417 3.06 -5.24 6.55
CA ILE A 417 3.85 -4.60 7.62
C ILE A 417 3.62 -3.09 7.60
N LEU A 418 3.32 -2.51 6.44
CA LEU A 418 3.15 -1.08 6.23
C LEU A 418 1.70 -0.57 6.44
N LEU A 419 0.74 -1.45 6.76
CA LEU A 419 -0.65 -1.08 7.05
C LEU A 419 -0.84 -0.93 8.57
N ASP A 420 -0.31 0.15 9.11
CA ASP A 420 -0.47 0.59 10.50
C ASP A 420 -1.21 1.95 10.62
N ASP A 421 -1.39 2.67 9.51
CA ASP A 421 -2.06 3.98 9.47
C ASP A 421 -3.50 3.92 8.92
N LEU A 422 -4.45 4.44 9.72
CA LEU A 422 -5.85 4.62 9.34
C LEU A 422 -6.06 5.60 8.18
N THR A 423 -5.12 6.51 7.91
CA THR A 423 -5.26 7.47 6.78
C THR A 423 -5.51 6.75 5.47
N PHE A 424 -4.98 5.54 5.31
CA PHE A 424 -5.25 4.64 4.19
C PHE A 424 -6.75 4.43 3.90
N LEU A 425 -7.60 4.35 4.95
CA LEU A 425 -9.04 4.11 4.86
C LEU A 425 -9.88 5.40 4.98
N GLU A 426 -9.32 6.43 5.61
CA GLU A 426 -10.02 7.69 5.93
C GLU A 426 -9.81 8.81 4.93
N GLU A 427 -8.85 8.70 4.01
CA GLU A 427 -8.71 9.67 2.91
C GLU A 427 -9.97 9.61 2.03
N ILE A 428 -10.90 10.53 2.27
CA ILE A 428 -12.08 10.72 1.44
C ILE A 428 -11.69 11.70 0.32
N PRO A 429 -11.78 11.28 -0.95
CA PRO A 429 -11.62 12.17 -2.09
C PRO A 429 -12.47 13.42 -1.92
N ASP A 430 -11.83 14.59 -2.03
CA ASP A 430 -12.45 15.90 -1.87
C ASP A 430 -13.66 16.02 -2.84
N PRO A 431 -14.90 16.19 -2.34
CA PRO A 431 -16.08 16.27 -3.20
C PRO A 431 -16.04 17.49 -4.12
N GLU A 432 -15.30 18.55 -3.76
CA GLU A 432 -15.11 19.74 -4.59
C GLU A 432 -14.10 19.52 -5.72
N ARG A 433 -13.33 18.41 -5.66
CA ARG A 433 -12.28 18.05 -6.64
C ARG A 433 -12.42 16.60 -7.13
N PRO A 434 -13.53 16.27 -7.81
CA PRO A 434 -13.89 14.89 -8.15
C PRO A 434 -13.02 14.23 -9.22
N LEU A 435 -12.16 14.96 -9.93
CA LEU A 435 -11.24 14.46 -10.96
C LEU A 435 -9.78 14.51 -10.49
N THR A 436 -9.40 15.50 -9.66
CA THR A 436 -8.00 15.74 -9.26
C THR A 436 -7.62 15.26 -7.86
N SER A 437 -8.59 14.92 -7.02
CA SER A 437 -8.33 14.48 -5.64
C SER A 437 -7.51 13.19 -5.52
N TYR A 438 -7.59 12.28 -6.50
CA TYR A 438 -6.83 11.02 -6.51
C TYR A 438 -5.37 11.18 -6.95
N ASP A 439 -5.02 12.31 -7.57
CA ASP A 439 -3.66 12.66 -7.99
C ASP A 439 -2.90 13.46 -6.91
N LEU A 440 -3.52 13.68 -5.75
CA LEU A 440 -2.88 14.36 -4.64
C LEU A 440 -1.83 13.45 -3.99
N PRO A 441 -0.67 14.00 -3.59
CA PRO A 441 0.33 13.22 -2.89
C PRO A 441 -0.27 12.69 -1.60
N MET A 442 -0.34 11.36 -1.47
CA MET A 442 -0.60 10.72 -0.19
C MET A 442 0.58 11.01 0.75
N ALA A 443 0.32 11.13 2.04
CA ALA A 443 1.43 11.13 3.00
C ALA A 443 2.29 9.86 2.77
N GLY A 444 3.61 10.01 2.93
CA GLY A 444 4.49 8.85 2.98
C GLY A 444 4.00 7.86 4.03
N ILE A 445 4.49 6.62 3.97
CA ILE A 445 4.08 5.57 4.88
C ILE A 445 4.63 5.91 6.28
N CYS A 446 3.76 6.49 7.10
CA CYS A 446 3.91 6.83 8.52
C CYS A 446 4.99 7.85 8.83
N ALA A 447 4.57 9.06 9.17
CA ALA A 447 5.48 10.12 9.59
C ALA A 447 6.17 9.73 10.90
N VAL A 448 7.51 9.65 10.86
CA VAL A 448 8.36 9.59 12.06
C VAL A 448 7.93 10.63 13.09
N GLY A 449 7.90 10.22 14.36
CA GLY A 449 7.46 11.07 15.47
C GLY A 449 5.93 11.19 15.59
N HIS A 450 5.15 10.36 14.91
CA HIS A 450 3.69 10.33 15.07
C HIS A 450 3.24 8.95 15.55
N MET A 451 2.87 8.88 16.83
CA MET A 451 2.06 7.77 17.32
C MET A 451 0.69 7.86 16.67
N THR A 452 0.37 6.86 15.85
CA THR A 452 -0.98 6.71 15.33
C THR A 452 -1.84 6.29 16.51
N PHE A 453 -2.67 7.18 17.05
CA PHE A 453 -3.81 6.77 17.89
C PHE A 453 -4.98 6.45 16.98
N LEU A 454 -5.72 5.39 17.27
CA LEU A 454 -6.86 5.04 16.43
C LEU A 454 -8.04 6.01 16.61
N SER A 455 -8.19 6.61 17.81
CA SER A 455 -9.43 7.28 18.21
C SER A 455 -9.30 8.77 18.58
N ASP A 456 -8.09 9.35 18.63
CA ASP A 456 -7.91 10.75 19.04
C ASP A 456 -7.74 11.74 17.88
N CYS A 457 -8.11 13.01 18.09
CA CYS A 457 -8.03 14.09 17.12
C CYS A 457 -6.58 14.32 16.69
N ARG A 458 -6.20 13.73 15.55
CA ARG A 458 -4.93 13.87 14.82
C ARG A 458 -4.15 15.13 15.19
N ARG A 459 -3.14 15.01 16.06
CA ARG A 459 -1.96 15.90 16.00
C ARG A 459 -1.44 15.74 14.57
N GLN A 460 -1.57 16.79 13.77
CA GLN A 460 -1.41 16.69 12.33
C GLN A 460 0.00 16.22 11.98
N ALA A 461 0.11 15.04 11.36
CA ALA A 461 1.36 14.45 10.91
C ALA A 461 2.23 15.49 10.19
N GLY A 462 3.49 15.60 10.59
CA GLY A 462 4.48 16.56 10.10
C GLY A 462 5.72 16.56 10.99
N LEU A 463 6.90 16.72 10.40
CA LEU A 463 8.13 16.85 11.16
C LEU A 463 8.09 18.15 11.97
N CYS A 464 8.60 18.11 13.22
CA CYS A 464 8.85 19.31 14.02
C CYS A 464 9.90 20.21 13.33
N LYS A 465 10.18 21.41 13.87
CA LYS A 465 11.17 22.35 13.29
C LYS A 465 12.53 21.66 13.06
N ALA A 466 13.05 20.98 14.09
CA ALA A 466 14.29 20.20 14.02
C ALA A 466 14.23 19.10 12.94
N GLY A 467 13.08 18.43 12.79
CA GLY A 467 12.90 17.43 11.76
C GLY A 467 12.85 17.97 10.33
N GLU A 468 12.27 19.16 10.14
CA GLU A 468 12.29 19.84 8.84
C GLU A 468 13.71 20.28 8.45
N GLU A 469 14.53 20.70 9.41
CA GLU A 469 15.94 21.02 9.20
C GLU A 469 16.75 19.77 8.86
N PHE A 470 16.57 18.69 9.63
CA PHE A 470 17.19 17.40 9.36
C PHE A 470 16.88 16.91 7.93
N LEU A 471 15.60 16.92 7.54
CA LEU A 471 15.16 16.55 6.20
C LEU A 471 15.82 17.42 5.12
N GLN A 472 15.89 18.73 5.35
CA GLN A 472 16.53 19.65 4.40
C GLN A 472 18.02 19.34 4.23
N ASN A 473 18.72 19.03 5.32
CA ASN A 473 20.12 18.62 5.29
C ASN A 473 20.31 17.30 4.54
N VAL A 474 19.49 16.28 4.83
CA VAL A 474 19.51 14.99 4.11
C VAL A 474 19.35 15.21 2.61
N LEU A 475 18.34 15.99 2.20
CA LEU A 475 18.09 16.29 0.79
C LEU A 475 19.26 17.02 0.14
N GLN A 476 19.82 18.04 0.80
CA GLN A 476 20.95 18.80 0.25
C GLN A 476 22.22 17.96 0.12
N GLN A 477 22.53 17.14 1.12
CA GLN A 477 23.71 16.28 1.15
C GLN A 477 23.61 15.15 0.12
N THR A 478 22.44 14.50 0.00
CA THR A 478 22.26 13.34 -0.90
C THR A 478 22.03 13.72 -2.37
N LEU A 479 21.42 14.88 -2.66
CA LEU A 479 21.08 15.28 -4.03
C LEU A 479 22.32 15.40 -4.93
N GLN A 480 23.44 15.88 -4.39
CA GLN A 480 24.68 16.04 -5.15
C GLN A 480 25.40 14.72 -5.45
N LEU A 481 25.01 13.63 -4.78
CA LEU A 481 25.69 12.33 -4.85
C LEU A 481 25.06 11.39 -5.88
N ILE A 482 23.83 11.69 -6.31
CA ILE A 482 23.09 10.85 -7.27
C ILE A 482 23.18 11.38 -8.71
N PRO A 483 23.02 10.51 -9.73
CA PRO A 483 23.01 10.92 -11.13
C PRO A 483 21.96 12.00 -11.42
N THR A 484 22.23 12.90 -12.38
CA THR A 484 21.33 14.02 -12.73
C THR A 484 19.91 13.59 -13.12
N GLN A 485 19.74 12.40 -13.70
CA GLN A 485 18.43 11.84 -14.03
C GLN A 485 17.59 11.52 -12.78
N ASP A 486 18.26 11.11 -11.71
CA ASP A 486 17.65 10.70 -10.45
C ASP A 486 17.43 11.89 -9.52
N GLN A 487 18.28 12.92 -9.61
CA GLN A 487 18.10 14.21 -8.92
C GLN A 487 16.71 14.80 -9.20
N ALA A 488 16.25 14.76 -10.46
CA ALA A 488 14.93 15.24 -10.82
C ALA A 488 13.80 14.49 -10.08
N THR A 489 13.99 13.20 -9.78
CA THR A 489 13.02 12.39 -9.04
C THR A 489 12.97 12.80 -7.57
N VAL A 490 14.12 13.02 -6.93
CA VAL A 490 14.20 13.46 -5.52
C VAL A 490 13.66 14.87 -5.36
N THR A 491 14.04 15.80 -6.25
CA THR A 491 13.52 17.17 -6.26
C THR A 491 12.00 17.22 -6.46
N LEU A 492 11.45 16.33 -7.29
CA LEU A 492 10.01 16.18 -7.44
C LEU A 492 9.35 15.72 -6.13
N CYS A 493 9.91 14.72 -5.45
CA CYS A 493 9.40 14.26 -4.15
C CYS A 493 9.42 15.39 -3.11
N TRP A 494 10.47 16.22 -3.10
CA TRP A 494 10.56 17.38 -2.21
C TRP A 494 9.44 18.40 -2.47
N LEU A 495 9.18 18.74 -3.74
CA LEU A 495 8.10 19.66 -4.07
C LEU A 495 6.71 19.07 -3.76
N GLN A 496 6.52 17.76 -3.95
CA GLN A 496 5.29 17.06 -3.58
C GLN A 496 5.08 17.07 -2.06
N TYR A 497 6.15 16.96 -1.26
CA TYR A 497 6.07 17.12 0.20
C TYR A 497 5.65 18.54 0.62
N GLU A 498 6.19 19.58 -0.01
CA GLU A 498 5.75 20.96 0.24
C GLU A 498 4.26 21.16 -0.07
N LYS A 499 3.80 20.59 -1.19
CA LYS A 499 2.38 20.60 -1.56
C LYS A 499 1.52 19.85 -0.54
N LEU A 500 1.98 18.71 -0.05
CA LEU A 500 1.30 17.96 1.03
C LEU A 500 1.16 18.81 2.31
N LYS A 501 2.20 19.58 2.69
CA LYS A 501 2.10 20.53 3.81
C LYS A 501 1.02 21.60 3.61
N VAL A 502 0.87 22.10 2.38
CA VAL A 502 -0.21 23.03 2.03
C VAL A 502 -1.59 22.36 2.09
N LEU A 503 -1.73 21.14 1.57
CA LEU A 503 -2.98 20.37 1.67
C LEU A 503 -3.39 20.09 3.12
N ARG A 504 -2.42 19.76 3.98
CA ARG A 504 -2.62 19.62 5.42
C ARG A 504 -3.15 20.92 6.04
N CYS A 505 -2.57 22.07 5.70
CA CYS A 505 -3.05 23.37 6.16
C CYS A 505 -4.44 23.74 5.62
N LEU A 506 -4.77 23.32 4.39
CA LEU A 506 -6.10 23.50 3.81
C LEU A 506 -7.15 22.69 4.59
N ARG A 507 -6.87 21.41 4.84
CA ARG A 507 -7.75 20.49 5.59
C ARG A 507 -7.99 20.94 7.03
N SER A 508 -7.01 21.60 7.67
CA SER A 508 -7.16 22.09 9.06
C SER A 508 -7.93 23.42 9.19
N GLY A 509 -8.27 24.09 8.07
CA GLY A 509 -9.02 25.35 8.09
C GLY A 509 -8.26 26.58 8.62
N ASN A 510 -7.00 26.43 9.05
CA ASN A 510 -6.22 27.53 9.62
C ASN A 510 -5.63 28.45 8.53
N LYS A 511 -6.35 29.52 8.20
CA LYS A 511 -5.98 30.49 7.15
C LYS A 511 -4.62 31.18 7.40
N ARG A 512 -4.20 31.41 8.65
CA ARG A 512 -2.91 32.06 8.96
C ARG A 512 -1.75 31.13 8.62
N ARG A 513 -1.83 29.88 9.09
CA ARG A 513 -0.83 28.83 8.80
C ARG A 513 -0.75 28.51 7.30
N LEU A 514 -1.89 28.51 6.60
CA LEU A 514 -1.91 28.33 5.15
C LEU A 514 -1.15 29.44 4.41
N LYS A 515 -1.29 30.70 4.81
CA LYS A 515 -0.59 31.83 4.16
C LYS A 515 0.92 31.76 4.39
N SER A 516 1.37 31.48 5.62
CA SER A 516 2.81 31.36 5.94
C SER A 516 3.43 30.16 5.22
N GLN A 517 2.78 29.00 5.29
CA GLN A 517 3.24 27.79 4.62
C GLN A 517 3.26 27.95 3.10
N GLY A 518 2.19 28.50 2.51
CA GLY A 518 2.13 28.78 1.07
C GLY A 518 3.25 29.71 0.60
N LYS A 519 3.64 30.72 1.39
CA LYS A 519 4.79 31.59 1.06
C LYS A 519 6.11 30.82 1.07
N ARG A 520 6.34 29.96 2.08
CA ARG A 520 7.55 29.11 2.19
C ARG A 520 7.64 28.12 1.03
N SER A 521 6.57 27.37 0.76
CA SER A 521 6.52 26.37 -0.31
C SER A 521 6.73 27.00 -1.70
N LYS A 522 6.17 28.19 -1.95
CA LYS A 522 6.41 28.93 -3.21
C LYS A 522 7.86 29.38 -3.39
N ARG A 523 8.49 29.86 -2.31
CA ARG A 523 9.92 30.24 -2.35
C ARG A 523 10.79 29.04 -2.71
N LEU A 524 10.52 27.88 -2.10
CA LEU A 524 11.24 26.65 -2.44
C LEU A 524 11.01 26.26 -3.90
N ALA A 525 9.76 26.18 -4.36
CA ALA A 525 9.44 25.78 -5.72
C ALA A 525 10.14 26.66 -6.77
N LYS A 526 10.14 27.99 -6.56
CA LYS A 526 10.86 28.93 -7.43
C LYS A 526 12.38 28.74 -7.38
N ARG A 527 12.97 28.40 -6.23
CA ARG A 527 14.40 28.10 -6.10
C ARG A 527 14.75 26.84 -6.89
N LEU A 528 13.99 25.77 -6.72
CA LEU A 528 14.20 24.51 -7.44
C LEU A 528 14.07 24.70 -8.96
N LEU A 529 13.07 25.45 -9.43
CA LEU A 529 12.89 25.73 -10.87
C LEU A 529 13.96 26.64 -11.49
N LYS A 530 14.68 27.44 -10.68
CA LYS A 530 15.76 28.31 -11.17
C LYS A 530 17.04 27.55 -11.49
N GLU A 531 17.24 26.40 -10.88
CA GLU A 531 18.39 25.52 -11.12
C GLU A 531 18.45 25.08 -12.58
N PRO A 532 19.64 25.09 -13.21
CA PRO A 532 19.78 24.88 -14.66
C PRO A 532 19.19 23.55 -15.13
N ASP A 533 19.37 22.48 -14.34
CA ASP A 533 18.89 21.13 -14.65
C ASP A 533 17.36 20.99 -14.53
N ASN A 534 16.74 21.83 -13.71
CA ASN A 534 15.32 21.77 -13.41
C ASN A 534 14.45 22.70 -14.27
N ARG A 535 15.05 23.71 -14.93
CA ARG A 535 14.32 24.68 -15.78
C ARG A 535 13.44 24.00 -16.83
N GLY A 536 13.93 22.93 -17.46
CA GLY A 536 13.21 22.18 -18.48
C GLY A 536 12.26 21.09 -17.96
N SER A 537 12.14 20.92 -16.64
CA SER A 537 11.40 19.82 -16.01
C SER A 537 9.91 20.10 -15.92
N LEU A 538 9.16 19.62 -16.92
CA LEU A 538 7.70 19.75 -16.96
C LEU A 538 6.99 19.17 -15.72
N ALA A 539 7.57 18.16 -15.07
CA ALA A 539 7.01 17.57 -13.84
C ALA A 539 7.03 18.56 -12.66
N LEU A 540 8.13 19.33 -12.51
CA LEU A 540 8.23 20.36 -11.47
C LEU A 540 7.32 21.54 -11.76
N TRP A 541 7.24 21.97 -13.03
CA TRP A 541 6.30 23.01 -13.45
C TRP A 541 4.84 22.62 -13.16
N ARG A 542 4.45 21.36 -13.43
CA ARG A 542 3.12 20.83 -13.11
C ARG A 542 2.81 20.95 -11.61
N GLU A 543 3.72 20.52 -10.73
CA GLU A 543 3.48 20.59 -9.29
C GLU A 543 3.47 22.02 -8.76
N TYR A 544 4.32 22.92 -9.29
CA TYR A 544 4.31 24.32 -8.91
C TYR A 544 3.02 25.05 -9.36
N ALA A 545 2.55 24.78 -10.57
CA ALA A 545 1.28 25.31 -11.06
C ALA A 545 0.10 24.83 -10.21
N HIS A 546 0.07 23.54 -9.86
CA HIS A 546 -0.94 22.99 -8.96
C HIS A 546 -0.84 23.59 -7.55
N LEU A 547 0.37 23.82 -7.03
CA LEU A 547 0.56 24.51 -5.74
C LEU A 547 -0.09 25.91 -5.74
N GLU A 548 0.12 26.71 -6.79
CA GLU A 548 -0.52 28.03 -6.93
C GLU A 548 -2.05 27.92 -7.02
N TRP A 549 -2.54 26.89 -7.72
CA TRP A 549 -3.97 26.60 -7.82
C TRP A 549 -4.59 26.29 -6.46
N LEU A 550 -3.95 25.43 -5.66
CA LEU A 550 -4.39 25.06 -4.31
C LEU A 550 -4.42 26.25 -3.35
N LEU A 551 -3.54 27.23 -3.54
CA LEU A 551 -3.50 28.47 -2.76
C LEU A 551 -4.57 29.49 -3.19
N GLY A 552 -5.34 29.20 -4.24
CA GLY A 552 -6.38 30.08 -4.79
C GLY A 552 -5.86 31.15 -5.77
N ASN A 553 -4.58 31.11 -6.17
CA ASN A 553 -4.00 32.07 -7.11
C ASN A 553 -4.22 31.62 -8.56
N LEU A 554 -5.48 31.52 -8.99
CA LEU A 554 -5.88 30.88 -10.26
C LEU A 554 -5.19 31.48 -11.50
N GLU A 555 -5.13 32.81 -11.59
CA GLU A 555 -4.49 33.48 -12.75
C GLU A 555 -2.99 33.24 -12.82
N GLU A 556 -2.31 33.22 -11.67
CA GLU A 556 -0.88 32.91 -11.61
C GLU A 556 -0.63 31.44 -11.94
N ALA A 557 -1.47 30.53 -11.43
CA ALA A 557 -1.41 29.12 -11.78
C ALA A 557 -1.56 28.89 -13.29
N ARG A 558 -2.51 29.57 -13.93
CA ARG A 558 -2.72 29.55 -15.39
C ARG A 558 -1.48 30.03 -16.16
N LYS A 559 -0.87 31.15 -15.75
CA LYS A 559 0.38 31.66 -16.35
C LYS A 559 1.52 30.65 -16.24
N VAL A 560 1.65 29.98 -15.09
CA VAL A 560 2.67 28.96 -14.87
C VAL A 560 2.43 27.75 -15.78
N PHE A 561 1.19 27.27 -15.90
CA PHE A 561 0.82 26.21 -16.85
C PHE A 561 1.11 26.61 -18.30
N ASP A 562 0.69 27.81 -18.71
CA ASP A 562 0.89 28.32 -20.07
C ASP A 562 2.38 28.47 -20.42
N THR A 563 3.20 28.88 -19.46
CA THR A 563 4.67 28.94 -19.60
C THR A 563 5.24 27.55 -19.83
N ALA A 564 4.83 26.56 -19.03
CA ALA A 564 5.29 25.19 -19.16
C ALA A 564 4.85 24.55 -20.50
N LEU A 565 3.64 24.87 -20.97
CA LEU A 565 3.16 24.47 -22.29
C LEU A 565 3.98 25.12 -23.41
N GLY A 566 4.28 26.41 -23.31
CA GLY A 566 5.16 27.12 -24.25
C GLY A 566 6.53 26.47 -24.42
N MET A 567 7.07 25.88 -23.35
CA MET A 567 8.35 25.18 -23.36
C MET A 567 8.28 23.73 -23.87
N GLY A 568 7.11 23.08 -23.74
CA GLY A 568 6.99 21.63 -23.84
C GLY A 568 6.09 21.12 -24.98
N VAL A 569 5.13 21.89 -25.48
CA VAL A 569 4.04 21.38 -26.35
C VAL A 569 4.54 20.75 -27.65
N THR A 570 5.68 21.20 -28.18
CA THR A 570 6.28 20.64 -29.40
C THR A 570 6.72 19.18 -29.26
N ARG A 571 6.83 18.66 -28.03
CA ARG A 571 7.12 17.24 -27.76
C ARG A 571 5.93 16.32 -28.07
N GLY A 572 4.72 16.88 -28.18
CA GLY A 572 3.50 16.20 -28.62
C GLY A 572 3.06 15.04 -27.72
N LEU A 573 2.22 14.17 -28.28
CA LEU A 573 1.57 13.05 -27.57
C LEU A 573 2.52 11.94 -27.07
N ASN A 574 3.77 11.94 -27.55
CA ASN A 574 4.75 10.93 -27.17
C ASN A 574 5.45 11.22 -25.83
N ASP A 575 5.35 12.46 -25.31
CA ASP A 575 5.91 12.82 -24.00
C ASP A 575 4.88 12.60 -22.87
N PRO A 576 5.06 11.57 -22.02
CA PRO A 576 4.12 11.25 -20.96
C PRO A 576 4.07 12.31 -19.85
N VAL A 577 5.16 13.08 -19.66
CA VAL A 577 5.23 14.14 -18.64
C VAL A 577 4.43 15.35 -19.11
N LEU A 578 4.53 15.69 -20.40
CA LEU A 578 3.69 16.72 -21.02
C LEU A 578 2.21 16.32 -20.97
N CYS A 579 1.88 15.07 -21.35
CA CYS A 579 0.51 14.58 -21.27
C CYS A 579 -0.04 14.70 -19.84
N ASN A 580 0.75 14.37 -18.82
CA ASN A 580 0.33 14.48 -17.42
C ASN A 580 0.06 15.95 -17.01
N LEU A 581 0.90 16.87 -17.46
CA LEU A 581 0.71 18.31 -17.23
C LEU A 581 -0.59 18.81 -17.88
N CYS A 582 -0.80 18.50 -19.16
CA CYS A 582 -2.01 18.90 -19.90
C CYS A 582 -3.27 18.28 -19.29
N PHE A 583 -3.20 17.01 -18.88
CA PHE A 583 -4.32 16.31 -18.27
C PHE A 583 -4.76 16.99 -16.97
N LEU A 584 -3.82 17.24 -16.06
CA LEU A 584 -4.12 17.93 -14.80
C LEU A 584 -4.69 19.33 -15.05
N TYR A 585 -4.09 20.12 -15.95
CA TYR A 585 -4.57 21.47 -16.23
C TYR A 585 -6.00 21.45 -16.80
N ALA A 586 -6.29 20.53 -17.72
CA ALA A 586 -7.62 20.36 -18.27
C ALA A 586 -8.64 19.92 -17.20
N GLN A 587 -8.28 19.00 -16.30
CA GLN A 587 -9.14 18.58 -15.19
C GLN A 587 -9.47 19.74 -14.24
N LEU A 588 -8.47 20.55 -13.87
CA LEU A 588 -8.65 21.70 -12.97
C LEU A 588 -9.60 22.75 -13.56
N GLU A 589 -9.49 23.04 -14.87
CA GLU A 589 -10.43 23.96 -15.54
C GLU A 589 -11.85 23.38 -15.64
N VAL A 590 -12.00 22.06 -15.79
CA VAL A 590 -13.31 21.38 -15.75
C VAL A 590 -13.93 21.41 -14.36
N GLU A 591 -13.15 21.23 -13.29
CA GLU A 591 -13.66 21.33 -11.92
C GLU A 591 -14.05 22.77 -11.56
N GLN A 592 -13.23 23.75 -11.96
CA GLN A 592 -13.52 25.17 -11.71
C GLN A 592 -14.80 25.64 -12.39
N ALA A 593 -15.11 25.10 -13.58
CA ALA A 593 -16.37 25.31 -14.29
C ALA A 593 -17.61 25.16 -13.44
N LEU A 594 -17.63 24.05 -12.71
CA LEU A 594 -18.76 23.60 -11.94
C LEU A 594 -18.98 24.56 -10.77
N ASN A 595 -17.88 24.99 -10.15
CA ASN A 595 -17.91 25.91 -9.01
C ASN A 595 -18.31 27.33 -9.40
N SER A 596 -17.98 27.80 -10.62
CA SER A 596 -18.31 29.16 -11.08
C SER A 596 -19.61 29.27 -11.90
N GLY A 597 -20.28 28.17 -12.22
CA GLY A 597 -21.51 28.17 -13.03
C GLY A 597 -21.34 28.67 -14.48
N THR A 598 -20.09 28.80 -14.94
CA THR A 598 -19.74 29.20 -16.30
C THR A 598 -19.45 27.94 -17.14
N VAL A 599 -19.22 28.09 -18.45
CA VAL A 599 -18.83 27.00 -19.36
C VAL A 599 -17.36 27.14 -19.78
N PRO A 600 -16.38 26.63 -19.01
CA PRO A 600 -14.95 26.61 -19.35
C PRO A 600 -14.54 25.39 -20.17
N THR A 601 -15.50 24.59 -20.66
CA THR A 601 -15.23 23.45 -21.57
C THR A 601 -14.35 23.87 -22.75
N SER A 602 -14.42 25.13 -23.16
CA SER A 602 -13.59 25.69 -24.22
C SER A 602 -12.09 25.70 -23.88
N LYS A 603 -11.66 26.09 -22.67
CA LYS A 603 -10.22 26.15 -22.35
C LYS A 603 -9.62 24.75 -22.21
N ALA A 604 -10.32 23.84 -21.53
CA ALA A 604 -9.87 22.44 -21.40
C ALA A 604 -9.74 21.75 -22.78
N VAL A 605 -10.73 21.93 -23.67
CA VAL A 605 -10.67 21.42 -25.05
C VAL A 605 -9.52 22.05 -25.82
N TYR A 606 -9.26 23.34 -25.65
CA TYR A 606 -8.15 24.02 -26.31
C TYR A 606 -6.79 23.43 -25.93
N ILE A 607 -6.54 23.24 -24.63
CA ILE A 607 -5.28 22.66 -24.12
C ILE A 607 -5.05 21.26 -24.72
N LEU A 608 -6.08 20.40 -24.67
CA LEU A 608 -6.01 19.03 -25.19
C LEU A 608 -5.86 18.98 -26.72
N THR A 609 -6.43 19.96 -27.42
CA THR A 609 -6.28 20.11 -28.88
C THR A 609 -4.85 20.53 -29.24
N LYS A 610 -4.30 21.51 -28.51
CA LYS A 610 -2.92 22.00 -28.72
C LYS A 610 -1.87 20.93 -28.43
N LEU A 611 -2.09 20.10 -27.42
CA LEU A 611 -1.25 18.94 -27.13
C LEU A 611 -1.18 17.99 -28.34
N ALA A 612 -2.32 17.72 -28.99
CA ALA A 612 -2.39 16.81 -30.13
C ALA A 612 -1.85 17.42 -31.44
N GLU A 613 -1.94 18.74 -31.60
CA GLU A 613 -1.33 19.45 -32.74
C GLU A 613 0.20 19.40 -32.71
N GLY A 614 0.82 19.44 -31.51
CA GLY A 614 2.28 19.49 -31.35
C GLY A 614 2.92 20.78 -31.89
N ALA A 615 2.12 21.83 -32.11
CA ALA A 615 2.56 23.10 -32.65
C ALA A 615 2.92 24.11 -31.54
N ALA A 616 3.50 25.27 -31.91
CA ALA A 616 3.80 26.33 -30.96
C ALA A 616 2.55 26.73 -30.14
N TYR A 617 2.69 26.76 -28.82
CA TYR A 617 1.58 27.07 -27.92
C TYR A 617 1.29 28.57 -27.93
N THR A 618 0.01 28.92 -28.02
CA THR A 618 -0.48 30.27 -27.78
C THR A 618 -1.47 30.25 -26.62
N PRO A 619 -1.52 31.30 -25.77
CA PRO A 619 -2.53 31.36 -24.71
C PRO A 619 -3.95 31.37 -25.28
N PHE A 620 -4.89 30.79 -24.53
CA PHE A 620 -6.28 30.67 -24.97
C PHE A 620 -6.94 32.04 -25.19
N SER A 621 -7.44 32.26 -26.42
CA SER A 621 -8.07 33.52 -26.85
C SER A 621 -9.60 33.44 -26.98
N GLY A 622 -10.23 32.33 -26.60
CA GLY A 622 -11.69 32.17 -26.64
C GLY A 622 -12.25 31.46 -27.88
N GLN A 623 -11.46 31.23 -28.93
CA GLN A 623 -11.91 30.58 -30.17
C GLN A 623 -11.15 29.28 -30.45
N ILE A 624 -11.88 28.24 -30.87
CA ILE A 624 -11.32 26.94 -31.26
C ILE A 624 -11.93 26.57 -32.61
N ASN A 625 -11.07 26.24 -33.59
CA ASN A 625 -11.52 25.83 -34.90
C ASN A 625 -12.04 24.37 -34.85
N PRO A 626 -13.28 24.07 -35.29
CA PRO A 626 -13.79 22.69 -35.33
C PRO A 626 -12.90 21.71 -36.12
N VAL A 627 -12.19 22.20 -37.14
CA VAL A 627 -11.27 21.38 -37.94
C VAL A 627 -10.06 20.93 -37.13
N THR A 628 -9.56 21.76 -36.20
CA THR A 628 -8.42 21.37 -35.36
C THR A 628 -8.82 20.32 -34.33
N ILE A 629 -10.05 20.38 -33.81
CA ILE A 629 -10.63 19.34 -32.94
C ILE A 629 -10.66 17.99 -33.65
N LEU A 630 -11.10 17.95 -34.92
CA LEU A 630 -11.13 16.70 -35.70
C LEU A 630 -9.74 16.15 -35.98
N LYS A 631 -8.77 17.01 -36.30
CA LYS A 631 -7.36 16.60 -36.48
C LYS A 631 -6.76 16.06 -35.18
N ALA A 632 -7.01 16.73 -34.06
CA ALA A 632 -6.57 16.29 -32.74
C ALA A 632 -7.15 14.92 -32.39
N ARG A 633 -8.45 14.68 -32.65
CA ARG A 633 -9.08 13.36 -32.45
C ARG A 633 -8.32 12.25 -33.19
N LYS A 634 -8.06 12.46 -34.49
CA LYS A 634 -7.34 11.50 -35.31
C LYS A 634 -5.91 11.27 -34.80
N ALA A 635 -5.23 12.32 -34.32
CA ALA A 635 -3.90 12.20 -33.74
C ALA A 635 -3.91 11.38 -32.44
N TYR A 636 -4.89 11.57 -31.56
CA TYR A 636 -5.05 10.74 -30.36
C TYR A 636 -5.35 9.27 -30.69
N GLU A 637 -6.25 9.02 -31.64
CA GLU A 637 -6.56 7.65 -32.10
C GLU A 637 -5.32 6.95 -32.66
N GLN A 638 -4.55 7.64 -33.51
CA GLN A 638 -3.30 7.13 -34.05
C GLN A 638 -2.26 6.87 -32.96
N ALA A 639 -2.13 7.78 -31.99
CA ALA A 639 -1.26 7.59 -30.86
C ALA A 639 -1.67 6.34 -30.07
N LEU A 640 -2.94 6.20 -29.68
CA LEU A 640 -3.44 5.04 -28.94
C LEU A 640 -3.24 3.71 -29.70
N LEU A 641 -3.29 3.73 -31.03
CA LEU A 641 -3.07 2.55 -31.88
C LEU A 641 -1.59 2.20 -32.05
N SER A 642 -0.70 3.20 -32.13
CA SER A 642 0.74 2.98 -32.37
C SER A 642 1.49 2.44 -31.14
N PHE A 643 0.87 2.44 -29.95
CA PHE A 643 1.44 1.80 -28.77
C PHE A 643 1.43 0.26 -28.90
N SER A 644 2.62 -0.30 -29.15
CA SER A 644 2.94 -1.73 -29.07
C SER A 644 4.08 -1.96 -28.06
N PRO A 645 4.05 -3.01 -27.24
CA PRO A 645 5.13 -3.34 -26.31
C PRO A 645 6.40 -3.86 -27.01
N GLU A 646 6.32 -4.24 -28.28
CA GLU A 646 7.39 -4.91 -29.04
C GLU A 646 7.78 -4.15 -30.31
N GLN A 647 8.72 -3.21 -30.20
CA GLN A 647 9.67 -2.92 -31.27
C GLN A 647 11.04 -2.62 -30.63
N SER A 648 11.79 -3.68 -30.31
CA SER A 648 13.19 -3.54 -29.91
C SER A 648 14.01 -4.77 -30.29
N THR A 649 14.07 -5.09 -31.58
CA THR A 649 15.18 -5.82 -32.19
C THR A 649 15.84 -4.88 -33.19
N GLY A 650 16.67 -3.99 -32.68
CA GLY A 650 17.43 -3.02 -33.48
C GLY A 650 18.57 -2.47 -32.64
N SER A 651 19.77 -2.98 -32.90
CA SER A 651 21.04 -2.57 -32.30
C SER A 651 21.28 -1.07 -32.48
N ASN A 652 21.22 -0.29 -31.40
CA ASN A 652 22.12 0.83 -31.14
C ASN A 652 21.92 1.34 -29.70
N ALA A 653 22.85 0.93 -28.83
CA ALA A 653 22.93 1.35 -27.45
C ALA A 653 23.46 2.79 -27.36
N LYS A 654 22.65 3.74 -26.84
CA LYS A 654 23.11 4.96 -26.12
C LYS A 654 22.01 5.90 -25.57
N ALA A 655 20.74 5.49 -25.47
CA ALA A 655 19.71 6.28 -24.78
C ALA A 655 19.03 5.48 -23.66
N PRO A 656 18.82 6.05 -22.45
CA PRO A 656 18.08 5.39 -21.40
C PRO A 656 16.63 5.15 -21.86
N LYS A 657 16.22 3.89 -21.76
CA LYS A 657 14.97 3.31 -22.26
C LYS A 657 13.75 3.93 -21.54
N LYS A 658 13.17 5.00 -22.11
CA LYS A 658 11.94 5.63 -21.61
C LYS A 658 10.72 4.77 -21.94
N ARG A 659 10.31 3.86 -21.03
CA ARG A 659 8.99 3.21 -21.10
C ARG A 659 7.92 4.23 -20.68
N HIS A 660 7.01 4.54 -21.60
CA HIS A 660 6.02 5.62 -21.51
C HIS A 660 4.88 5.30 -20.53
N ARG A 661 4.54 6.21 -19.62
CA ARG A 661 3.30 6.14 -18.82
C ARG A 661 2.12 6.35 -19.75
N MET A 662 1.40 5.28 -20.07
CA MET A 662 0.23 5.36 -20.96
C MET A 662 -0.99 6.01 -20.31
N SER A 663 -1.06 5.97 -18.99
CA SER A 663 -2.13 6.54 -18.18
C SER A 663 -2.40 8.02 -18.52
N SER A 664 -1.37 8.86 -18.59
CA SER A 664 -1.53 10.28 -18.90
C SER A 664 -2.13 10.54 -20.29
N LEU A 665 -1.74 9.76 -21.31
CA LEU A 665 -2.24 9.92 -22.68
C LEU A 665 -3.70 9.47 -22.77
N VAL A 666 -4.01 8.31 -22.19
CA VAL A 666 -5.39 7.79 -22.14
C VAL A 666 -6.28 8.76 -21.38
N GLY A 667 -5.81 9.33 -20.26
CA GLY A 667 -6.50 10.39 -19.53
C GLY A 667 -6.79 11.62 -20.40
N CYS A 668 -5.78 12.15 -21.10
CA CYS A 668 -5.98 13.26 -22.06
C CYS A 668 -7.02 12.93 -23.13
N PHE A 669 -6.93 11.75 -23.75
CA PHE A 669 -7.85 11.36 -24.82
C PHE A 669 -9.26 11.12 -24.32
N GLY A 670 -9.41 10.43 -23.19
CA GLY A 670 -10.70 10.18 -22.53
C GLY A 670 -11.39 11.48 -22.14
N LEU A 671 -10.67 12.41 -21.52
CA LEU A 671 -11.20 13.73 -21.18
C LEU A 671 -11.54 14.56 -22.44
N PHE A 672 -10.72 14.49 -23.48
CA PHE A 672 -10.99 15.15 -24.76
C PHE A 672 -12.27 14.62 -25.43
N GLN A 673 -12.48 13.31 -25.44
CA GLN A 673 -13.71 12.71 -25.97
C GLN A 673 -14.93 13.07 -25.11
N TYR A 674 -14.78 13.08 -23.78
CA TYR A 674 -15.84 13.51 -22.87
C TYR A 674 -16.32 14.93 -23.18
N LEU A 675 -15.38 15.87 -23.37
CA LEU A 675 -15.70 17.28 -23.60
C LEU A 675 -16.18 17.59 -25.03
N THR A 676 -15.84 16.76 -26.02
CA THR A 676 -16.16 17.03 -27.44
C THR A 676 -17.28 16.17 -28.03
N VAL A 677 -17.52 14.98 -27.49
CA VAL A 677 -18.53 14.03 -27.97
C VAL A 677 -19.49 13.62 -26.86
N GLY A 678 -18.95 13.30 -25.67
CA GLY A 678 -19.73 12.89 -24.51
C GLY A 678 -19.17 11.65 -23.83
N ILE A 679 -19.90 11.17 -22.81
CA ILE A 679 -19.44 10.12 -21.91
C ILE A 679 -19.24 8.77 -22.60
N ASP A 680 -20.07 8.40 -23.58
CA ASP A 680 -19.97 7.11 -24.27
C ASP A 680 -18.68 6.98 -25.08
N ALA A 681 -18.26 8.06 -25.73
CA ALA A 681 -16.99 8.09 -26.46
C ALA A 681 -15.79 8.00 -25.51
N ALA A 682 -15.86 8.67 -24.36
CA ALA A 682 -14.81 8.57 -23.34
C ALA A 682 -14.74 7.16 -22.74
N ASP A 683 -15.88 6.56 -22.42
CA ASP A 683 -16.00 5.19 -21.90
C ASP A 683 -15.39 4.17 -22.87
N ALA A 684 -15.65 4.31 -24.17
CA ALA A 684 -15.06 3.45 -25.20
C ALA A 684 -13.52 3.54 -25.23
N VAL A 685 -12.95 4.73 -25.10
CA VAL A 685 -11.49 4.94 -25.06
C VAL A 685 -10.85 4.24 -23.86
N TYR A 686 -11.40 4.44 -22.67
CA TYR A 686 -10.88 3.79 -21.46
C TYR A 686 -10.97 2.27 -21.54
N ASN A 687 -12.12 1.74 -21.96
CA ASN A 687 -12.29 0.29 -22.13
C ASN A 687 -11.31 -0.30 -23.16
N GLN A 688 -11.10 0.39 -24.29
CA GLN A 688 -10.11 -0.04 -25.28
C GLN A 688 -8.69 -0.07 -24.70
N ALA A 689 -8.31 0.94 -23.92
CA ALA A 689 -7.00 0.99 -23.27
C ALA A 689 -6.83 -0.10 -22.22
N ILE A 690 -7.84 -0.34 -21.37
CA ILE A 690 -7.81 -1.38 -20.34
C ILE A 690 -7.68 -2.78 -20.97
N GLN A 691 -8.42 -3.07 -22.04
CA GLN A 691 -8.32 -4.36 -22.73
C GLN A 691 -6.93 -4.59 -23.35
N LYS A 692 -6.30 -3.55 -23.90
CA LYS A 692 -4.91 -3.64 -24.37
C LYS A 692 -3.96 -3.94 -23.21
N LEU A 693 -4.10 -3.25 -22.08
CA LEU A 693 -3.25 -3.48 -20.89
C LEU A 693 -3.41 -4.90 -20.34
N ILE A 694 -4.64 -5.43 -20.28
CA ILE A 694 -4.90 -6.80 -19.83
C ILE A 694 -4.24 -7.82 -20.76
N SER A 695 -4.38 -7.66 -22.08
CA SER A 695 -3.79 -8.61 -23.03
C SER A 695 -2.26 -8.64 -22.99
N TRP A 696 -1.61 -7.49 -22.72
CA TRP A 696 -0.16 -7.45 -22.53
C TRP A 696 0.31 -8.15 -21.24
N ASN A 697 -0.49 -8.09 -20.18
CA ASN A 697 -0.15 -8.76 -18.94
C ASN A 697 -0.14 -10.28 -19.12
N LEU A 698 -1.18 -10.83 -19.77
CA LEU A 698 -1.30 -12.27 -20.05
C LEU A 698 -0.17 -12.81 -20.95
N ASN A 699 0.32 -12.01 -21.90
CA ASN A 699 1.41 -12.43 -22.79
C ASN A 699 2.80 -12.38 -22.13
N SER A 700 2.96 -11.68 -21.00
CA SER A 700 4.25 -11.53 -20.32
C SER A 700 4.56 -12.67 -19.34
N GLU A 701 3.63 -13.60 -19.08
CA GLU A 701 3.81 -14.68 -18.09
C GLU A 701 4.83 -15.76 -18.53
N VAL A 702 5.22 -15.80 -19.80
CA VAL A 702 6.00 -16.93 -20.36
C VAL A 702 7.52 -16.71 -20.32
N THR A 703 8.00 -15.51 -20.03
CA THR A 703 9.45 -15.24 -20.07
C THR A 703 9.93 -14.43 -18.87
N ASP A 704 10.81 -15.05 -18.08
CA ASP A 704 11.73 -14.41 -17.14
C ASP A 704 11.19 -14.16 -15.71
N GLY A 705 11.70 -14.95 -14.75
CA GLY A 705 11.43 -14.85 -13.31
C GLY A 705 12.04 -13.62 -12.62
N SER A 706 12.27 -12.52 -13.35
CA SER A 706 12.79 -11.27 -12.79
C SER A 706 11.68 -10.24 -12.53
N LEU A 707 11.89 -9.40 -11.52
CA LEU A 707 11.04 -8.37 -10.88
C LEU A 707 10.35 -7.31 -11.78
N ARG A 708 9.98 -7.62 -13.03
CA ARG A 708 9.36 -6.68 -13.97
C ARG A 708 7.86 -6.42 -13.77
N ARG A 709 7.21 -7.13 -12.83
CA ARG A 709 5.75 -7.06 -12.60
C ARG A 709 5.19 -5.73 -12.07
N PRO A 710 5.85 -4.92 -11.22
CA PRO A 710 5.17 -3.78 -10.55
C PRO A 710 4.69 -2.64 -11.47
N LYS A 711 5.38 -2.41 -12.61
CA LYS A 711 5.18 -1.20 -13.42
C LYS A 711 3.95 -1.22 -14.33
N VAL A 712 3.55 -2.39 -14.85
CA VAL A 712 2.34 -2.53 -15.70
C VAL A 712 1.07 -2.42 -14.88
N PHE A 713 1.09 -2.91 -13.64
CA PHE A 713 -0.02 -2.80 -12.69
C PHE A 713 -0.31 -1.35 -12.29
N ALA A 714 0.73 -0.52 -12.10
CA ALA A 714 0.55 0.89 -11.73
C ALA A 714 -0.10 1.74 -12.83
N ASP A 715 0.26 1.52 -14.10
CA ASP A 715 -0.36 2.24 -15.22
C ASP A 715 -1.82 1.79 -15.42
N TRP A 716 -2.11 0.50 -15.24
CA TRP A 716 -3.47 -0.01 -15.29
C TRP A 716 -4.34 0.56 -14.17
N GLU A 717 -3.85 0.54 -12.93
CA GLU A 717 -4.55 1.14 -11.79
C GLU A 717 -4.86 2.62 -12.05
N SER A 718 -3.88 3.39 -12.54
CA SER A 718 -4.06 4.81 -12.87
C SER A 718 -5.15 5.02 -13.94
N VAL A 719 -5.15 4.24 -15.03
CA VAL A 719 -6.19 4.31 -16.07
C VAL A 719 -7.57 3.95 -15.52
N ALA A 720 -7.66 2.90 -14.69
CA ALA A 720 -8.93 2.48 -14.08
C ALA A 720 -9.48 3.55 -13.11
N VAL A 721 -8.62 4.16 -12.29
CA VAL A 721 -9.00 5.26 -11.38
C VAL A 721 -9.49 6.47 -12.17
N GLN A 722 -8.77 6.86 -13.24
CA GLN A 722 -9.18 7.97 -14.12
C GLN A 722 -10.54 7.71 -14.78
N HIS A 723 -10.76 6.50 -15.28
CA HIS A 723 -12.00 6.07 -15.92
C HIS A 723 -13.19 6.17 -14.97
N VAL A 724 -13.07 5.56 -13.79
CA VAL A 724 -14.13 5.55 -12.77
C VAL A 724 -14.38 6.95 -12.22
N ALA A 725 -13.33 7.74 -11.97
CA ALA A 725 -13.47 9.12 -11.50
C ALA A 725 -14.26 9.98 -12.49
N LEU A 726 -14.00 9.83 -13.79
CA LEU A 726 -14.76 10.53 -14.84
C LEU A 726 -16.22 10.09 -14.89
N LEU A 727 -16.49 8.77 -14.87
CA LEU A 727 -17.86 8.24 -14.84
C LEU A 727 -18.64 8.74 -13.61
N ARG A 728 -17.99 8.79 -12.44
CA ARG A 728 -18.59 9.31 -11.21
C ARG A 728 -18.85 10.80 -11.29
N HIS A 729 -17.89 11.59 -11.79
CA HIS A 729 -18.08 13.02 -12.01
C HIS A 729 -19.28 13.29 -12.95
N HIS A 730 -19.39 12.53 -14.04
CA HIS A 730 -20.53 12.62 -14.95
C HIS A 730 -21.84 12.22 -14.26
N ALA A 731 -21.84 11.14 -13.46
CA ALA A 731 -23.02 10.69 -12.73
C ALA A 731 -23.53 11.66 -11.66
N ASN A 732 -22.65 12.49 -11.11
CA ASN A 732 -23.02 13.52 -10.14
C ASN A 732 -23.56 14.80 -10.80
N THR A 733 -23.21 15.04 -12.06
CA THR A 733 -23.55 16.28 -12.79
C THR A 733 -24.70 16.09 -13.79
N ASN A 734 -24.86 14.87 -14.32
CA ASN A 734 -25.81 14.55 -15.38
C ASN A 734 -26.61 13.28 -15.03
N VAL A 735 -27.73 13.08 -15.74
CA VAL A 735 -28.53 11.84 -15.62
C VAL A 735 -27.75 10.67 -16.21
N PHE A 736 -27.25 9.78 -15.36
CA PHE A 736 -26.43 8.65 -15.77
C PHE A 736 -26.82 7.35 -15.04
N PRO A 737 -26.92 6.20 -15.73
CA PRO A 737 -27.21 4.93 -15.09
C PRO A 737 -26.09 4.49 -14.14
N LEU A 738 -26.38 4.47 -12.84
CA LEU A 738 -25.43 3.98 -11.82
C LEU A 738 -24.98 2.52 -12.04
N SER A 739 -25.71 1.73 -12.82
CA SER A 739 -25.30 0.38 -13.21
C SER A 739 -23.99 0.36 -14.00
N ARG A 740 -23.73 1.35 -14.86
CA ARG A 740 -22.50 1.43 -15.65
C ARG A 740 -21.29 1.78 -14.79
N LEU A 741 -21.43 2.75 -13.91
CA LEU A 741 -20.38 3.10 -12.93
C LEU A 741 -20.05 1.90 -12.03
N ARG A 742 -21.07 1.18 -11.56
CA ARG A 742 -20.88 -0.03 -10.77
C ARG A 742 -20.16 -1.12 -11.53
N LEU A 743 -20.53 -1.37 -12.79
CA LEU A 743 -19.89 -2.39 -13.62
C LEU A 743 -18.40 -2.09 -13.80
N ALA A 744 -18.06 -0.85 -14.19
CA ALA A 744 -16.66 -0.42 -14.35
C ALA A 744 -15.86 -0.60 -13.05
N LEU A 745 -16.44 -0.24 -11.90
CA LEU A 745 -15.83 -0.44 -10.58
C LEU A 745 -15.63 -1.93 -10.25
N THR A 746 -16.65 -2.76 -10.43
CA THR A 746 -16.55 -4.19 -10.08
C THR A 746 -15.59 -4.93 -10.99
N ASP A 747 -15.55 -4.59 -12.27
CA ASP A 747 -14.63 -5.19 -13.24
C ASP A 747 -13.18 -4.81 -12.90
N ALA A 748 -12.92 -3.52 -12.63
CA ALA A 748 -11.59 -3.04 -12.22
C ALA A 748 -11.13 -3.68 -10.90
N LEU A 749 -11.98 -3.68 -9.86
CA LEU A 749 -11.64 -4.23 -8.54
C LEU A 749 -11.50 -5.75 -8.53
N SER A 750 -12.17 -6.46 -9.45
CA SER A 750 -11.98 -7.91 -9.60
C SER A 750 -10.58 -8.28 -10.06
N LEU A 751 -9.89 -7.35 -10.72
CA LEU A 751 -8.56 -7.52 -11.28
C LEU A 751 -7.48 -6.78 -10.48
N LEU A 752 -7.84 -5.67 -9.82
CA LEU A 752 -6.98 -4.82 -8.99
C LEU A 752 -7.50 -4.74 -7.54
N PRO A 753 -7.50 -5.87 -6.80
CA PRO A 753 -8.11 -5.95 -5.46
C PRO A 753 -7.34 -5.20 -4.38
N SER A 754 -6.08 -4.83 -4.63
CA SER A 754 -5.23 -4.10 -3.67
C SER A 754 -5.27 -2.58 -3.84
N SER A 755 -6.02 -2.05 -4.82
CA SER A 755 -6.10 -0.61 -5.07
C SER A 755 -7.00 0.09 -4.05
N ALA A 756 -6.39 0.85 -3.14
CA ALA A 756 -7.13 1.64 -2.14
C ALA A 756 -8.03 2.69 -2.80
N SER A 757 -7.53 3.39 -3.82
CA SER A 757 -8.24 4.44 -4.53
C SER A 757 -9.54 3.94 -5.19
N LEU A 758 -9.49 2.76 -5.82
CA LEU A 758 -10.68 2.13 -6.41
C LEU A 758 -11.69 1.69 -5.34
N TRP A 759 -11.23 1.16 -4.20
CA TRP A 759 -12.13 0.82 -3.09
C TRP A 759 -12.77 2.06 -2.45
N GLN A 760 -12.04 3.16 -2.30
CA GLN A 760 -12.60 4.43 -1.83
C GLN A 760 -13.71 4.93 -2.77
N LEU A 761 -13.49 4.89 -4.09
CA LEU A 761 -14.48 5.21 -5.11
C LEU A 761 -15.71 4.29 -5.05
N TYR A 762 -15.49 2.99 -4.79
CA TYR A 762 -16.55 2.01 -4.62
C TYR A 762 -17.43 2.33 -3.41
N LEU A 763 -16.83 2.60 -2.24
CA LEU A 763 -17.56 2.97 -1.04
C LEU A 763 -18.43 4.21 -1.27
N GLN A 764 -17.87 5.26 -1.89
CA GLN A 764 -18.61 6.49 -2.18
C GLN A 764 -19.82 6.25 -3.10
N THR A 765 -19.72 5.28 -4.02
CA THR A 765 -20.80 4.93 -4.95
C THR A 765 -21.88 4.07 -4.29
N GLU A 766 -21.47 3.17 -3.39
CA GLU A 766 -22.35 2.17 -2.74
C GLU A 766 -22.91 2.61 -1.37
N ASN A 767 -22.62 3.83 -0.92
CA ASN A 767 -23.05 4.38 0.38
C ASN A 767 -24.59 4.44 0.62
N ARG A 768 -25.43 3.96 -0.31
CA ARG A 768 -26.89 3.93 -0.14
C ARG A 768 -27.33 2.58 0.45
N TYR A 769 -28.10 2.64 1.53
CA TYR A 769 -28.59 1.49 2.31
C TYR A 769 -29.14 0.31 1.48
N HIS A 770 -29.87 0.60 0.39
CA HIS A 770 -30.53 -0.41 -0.45
C HIS A 770 -29.57 -1.34 -1.23
N SER A 771 -28.29 -1.01 -1.37
CA SER A 771 -27.33 -1.82 -2.13
C SER A 771 -26.38 -2.65 -1.28
N ALA A 772 -26.51 -2.62 0.06
CA ALA A 772 -25.63 -3.32 0.99
C ALA A 772 -25.51 -4.83 0.68
N GLY A 773 -26.63 -5.52 0.39
CA GLY A 773 -26.62 -6.95 0.04
C GLY A 773 -25.83 -7.31 -1.22
N ARG A 774 -25.72 -6.38 -2.18
CA ARG A 774 -24.89 -6.55 -3.38
C ARG A 774 -23.42 -6.31 -3.06
N ALA A 775 -23.12 -5.21 -2.36
CA ALA A 775 -21.75 -4.88 -1.96
C ALA A 775 -21.12 -6.00 -1.14
N ARG A 776 -21.87 -6.57 -0.19
CA ARG A 776 -21.47 -7.73 0.61
C ARG A 776 -21.05 -8.95 -0.22
N ARG A 777 -21.85 -9.31 -1.23
CA ARG A 777 -21.56 -10.43 -2.13
C ARG A 777 -20.31 -10.15 -2.97
N PHE A 778 -20.13 -8.90 -3.39
CA PHE A 778 -18.96 -8.50 -4.15
C PHE A 778 -17.69 -8.55 -3.31
N PHE A 779 -17.67 -7.93 -2.12
CA PHE A 779 -16.53 -7.99 -1.19
C PHE A 779 -16.12 -9.44 -0.89
N HIS A 780 -17.09 -10.30 -0.57
CA HIS A 780 -16.82 -11.72 -0.30
C HIS A 780 -16.25 -12.46 -1.53
N SER A 781 -16.74 -12.16 -2.74
CA SER A 781 -16.24 -12.75 -3.97
C SER A 781 -14.79 -12.37 -4.25
N VAL A 782 -14.44 -11.09 -4.05
CA VAL A 782 -13.07 -10.59 -4.26
C VAL A 782 -12.14 -11.12 -3.16
N ALA A 783 -12.51 -10.99 -1.89
CA ALA A 783 -11.70 -11.42 -0.75
C ALA A 783 -11.38 -12.93 -0.76
N LYS A 784 -12.22 -13.77 -1.38
CA LYS A 784 -11.94 -15.20 -1.54
C LYS A 784 -10.89 -15.51 -2.61
N LYS A 785 -10.72 -14.63 -3.60
CA LYS A 785 -9.83 -14.85 -4.76
C LYS A 785 -8.44 -14.27 -4.56
N THR A 786 -8.21 -13.51 -3.49
CA THR A 786 -7.06 -12.63 -3.35
C THR A 786 -6.43 -12.80 -1.98
N ASP A 787 -5.11 -12.83 -1.93
CA ASP A 787 -4.37 -12.93 -0.66
C ASP A 787 -4.24 -11.57 0.05
N SER A 788 -4.74 -10.49 -0.55
CA SER A 788 -4.69 -9.14 0.02
C SER A 788 -5.67 -8.95 1.18
N VAL A 789 -5.23 -8.27 2.25
CA VAL A 789 -6.09 -7.85 3.37
C VAL A 789 -6.95 -6.63 3.00
N VAL A 790 -6.59 -5.88 1.95
CA VAL A 790 -7.23 -4.61 1.56
C VAL A 790 -8.75 -4.75 1.34
N PRO A 791 -9.27 -5.76 0.61
CA PRO A 791 -10.71 -5.95 0.45
C PRO A 791 -11.45 -6.14 1.79
N TYR A 792 -10.85 -6.82 2.78
CA TYR A 792 -11.43 -6.98 4.10
C TYR A 792 -11.49 -5.65 4.87
N LEU A 793 -10.41 -4.85 4.84
CA LEU A 793 -10.37 -3.54 5.50
C LEU A 793 -11.48 -2.61 4.98
N PHE A 794 -11.67 -2.55 3.65
CA PHE A 794 -12.73 -1.75 3.04
C PHE A 794 -14.13 -2.32 3.29
N ALA A 795 -14.29 -3.64 3.33
CA ALA A 795 -15.57 -4.28 3.69
C ALA A 795 -15.98 -3.96 5.14
N ILE A 796 -15.04 -4.02 6.08
CA ILE A 796 -15.23 -3.66 7.49
C ILE A 796 -15.61 -2.18 7.60
N THR A 797 -14.85 -1.30 6.94
CA THR A 797 -15.11 0.14 6.92
C THR A 797 -16.50 0.46 6.37
N ALA A 798 -16.95 -0.23 5.32
CA ALA A 798 -18.29 -0.06 4.75
C ALA A 798 -19.40 -0.36 5.78
N GLU A 799 -19.30 -1.51 6.46
CA GLU A 799 -20.30 -1.94 7.45
C GLU A 799 -20.24 -1.07 8.72
N GLN A 800 -19.05 -0.60 9.13
CA GLN A 800 -18.90 0.35 10.24
C GLN A 800 -19.55 1.70 9.93
N ARG A 801 -19.33 2.26 8.72
CA ARG A 801 -20.01 3.50 8.29
C ARG A 801 -21.53 3.33 8.25
N LEU A 802 -22.00 2.17 7.78
CA LEU A 802 -23.43 1.85 7.80
C LEU A 802 -24.00 1.82 9.22
N LYS A 803 -23.28 1.18 10.16
CA LYS A 803 -23.65 1.15 11.58
C LYS A 803 -23.68 2.57 12.18
N GLN A 804 -22.65 3.37 11.94
CA GLN A 804 -22.59 4.76 12.42
C GLN A 804 -23.76 5.61 11.91
N MET A 805 -24.13 5.47 10.63
CA MET A 805 -25.31 6.14 10.07
C MET A 805 -26.62 5.70 10.72
N LEU A 806 -26.80 4.39 10.95
CA LEU A 806 -28.01 3.87 11.59
C LEU A 806 -28.10 4.32 13.04
N ASP A 807 -27.00 4.25 13.78
CA ASP A 807 -26.93 4.67 15.17
C ASP A 807 -27.15 6.19 15.31
N SER A 808 -26.72 7.01 14.33
CA SER A 808 -26.96 8.47 14.34
C SER A 808 -28.42 8.82 14.07
N VAL A 809 -29.08 8.12 13.14
CA VAL A 809 -30.52 8.28 12.87
C VAL A 809 -31.36 7.79 14.06
N GLN A 810 -30.97 6.68 14.69
CA GLN A 810 -31.65 6.18 15.89
C GLN A 810 -31.53 7.16 17.06
N ARG A 811 -30.41 7.87 17.18
CA ARG A 811 -30.19 8.91 18.20
C ARG A 811 -30.90 10.23 17.93
N SER A 812 -31.24 10.56 16.68
CA SER A 812 -31.78 11.87 16.30
C SER A 812 -33.29 12.05 16.47
N CYS A 813 -34.04 10.99 16.83
CA CYS A 813 -35.45 11.05 17.26
C CYS A 813 -36.39 11.94 16.41
N LEU A 814 -36.21 12.01 15.09
CA LEU A 814 -37.15 12.71 14.20
C LEU A 814 -38.28 11.76 13.77
N PRO A 815 -39.55 12.04 14.11
CA PRO A 815 -40.67 11.23 13.67
C PRO A 815 -41.06 11.65 12.24
N GLY A 816 -40.56 10.99 11.21
CA GLY A 816 -41.04 11.31 9.85
C GLY A 816 -40.43 10.62 8.64
N GLU A 817 -39.17 10.18 8.65
CA GLU A 817 -38.59 9.51 7.48
C GLU A 817 -38.44 8.01 7.74
N ALA A 818 -39.41 7.24 7.24
CA ALA A 818 -39.39 5.78 7.27
C ALA A 818 -38.17 5.25 6.50
N LEU A 819 -37.10 4.88 7.23
CA LEU A 819 -36.07 4.01 6.67
C LEU A 819 -36.67 2.62 6.44
N PRO A 820 -36.41 1.99 5.28
CA PRO A 820 -36.86 0.64 5.01
C PRO A 820 -36.10 -0.36 5.90
N THR A 821 -36.72 -0.73 7.03
CA THR A 821 -36.76 -2.06 7.64
C THR A 821 -35.68 -3.07 7.22
N LEU A 822 -34.44 -2.93 7.69
CA LEU A 822 -33.74 -4.08 8.26
C LEU A 822 -33.59 -3.83 9.77
N PRO A 823 -33.90 -4.81 10.62
CA PRO A 823 -33.64 -4.68 12.04
C PRO A 823 -32.13 -4.45 12.25
N ASN A 824 -31.79 -3.56 13.18
CA ASN A 824 -30.42 -3.29 13.63
C ASN A 824 -29.74 -4.57 14.22
N ASN A 825 -30.54 -5.64 14.39
CA ASN A 825 -30.16 -6.92 14.94
C ASN A 825 -29.21 -7.66 13.99
N GLY A 826 -27.91 -7.61 14.30
CA GLY A 826 -26.89 -8.46 13.67
C GLY A 826 -25.79 -7.76 12.88
N LEU A 827 -25.84 -6.43 12.69
CA LEU A 827 -24.73 -5.69 12.05
C LEU A 827 -23.44 -5.80 12.85
N SER A 828 -23.51 -5.66 14.18
CA SER A 828 -22.33 -5.85 15.03
C SER A 828 -21.78 -7.29 14.94
N ASN A 829 -22.66 -8.30 14.91
CA ASN A 829 -22.23 -9.69 14.69
C ASN A 829 -21.54 -9.87 13.32
N ARG A 830 -22.07 -9.21 12.28
CA ARG A 830 -21.50 -9.25 10.93
C ARG A 830 -20.11 -8.61 10.87
N ILE A 831 -19.95 -7.44 11.48
CA ILE A 831 -18.65 -6.76 11.57
C ILE A 831 -17.64 -7.66 12.30
N ARG A 832 -18.05 -8.30 13.41
CA ARG A 832 -17.22 -9.29 14.12
C ARG A 832 -16.82 -10.46 13.22
N CYS A 833 -17.76 -11.07 12.49
CA CYS A 833 -17.44 -12.14 11.55
C CYS A 833 -16.48 -11.69 10.45
N LEU A 834 -16.54 -10.45 9.98
CA LEU A 834 -15.58 -9.92 9.01
C LEU A 834 -14.17 -9.82 9.60
N PHE A 835 -14.04 -9.34 10.84
CA PHE A 835 -12.76 -9.32 11.56
C PHE A 835 -12.22 -10.74 11.80
N GLU A 836 -13.07 -11.68 12.24
CA GLU A 836 -12.69 -13.08 12.46
C GLU A 836 -12.22 -13.75 11.17
N ASN A 837 -12.94 -13.54 10.06
CA ASN A 837 -12.54 -14.07 8.75
C ASN A 837 -11.23 -13.45 8.25
N ALA A 838 -11.05 -12.14 8.42
CA ALA A 838 -9.84 -11.45 8.00
C ALA A 838 -8.62 -11.91 8.82
N THR A 839 -8.75 -11.96 10.15
CA THR A 839 -7.67 -12.40 11.06
C THR A 839 -7.35 -13.89 10.97
N ALA A 840 -8.22 -14.71 10.36
CA ALA A 840 -7.94 -16.11 10.06
C ALA A 840 -7.02 -16.31 8.84
N THR A 841 -6.81 -15.28 8.01
CA THR A 841 -5.86 -15.33 6.89
C THR A 841 -4.44 -15.01 7.37
N GLU A 842 -3.41 -15.54 6.71
CA GLU A 842 -2.01 -15.23 7.06
C GLU A 842 -1.72 -13.72 6.99
N HIS A 843 -2.10 -13.08 5.88
CA HIS A 843 -1.89 -11.65 5.69
C HIS A 843 -2.71 -10.77 6.63
N GLY A 844 -3.93 -11.18 6.99
CA GLY A 844 -4.76 -10.45 7.96
C GLY A 844 -4.27 -10.63 9.41
N ALA A 845 -3.80 -11.82 9.78
CA ALA A 845 -3.23 -12.05 11.11
C ALA A 845 -2.01 -11.16 11.38
N HIS A 846 -1.22 -10.86 10.35
CA HIS A 846 -0.03 -10.00 10.45
C HIS A 846 -0.29 -8.53 10.03
N CYS A 847 -1.56 -8.09 9.99
CA CYS A 847 -1.92 -6.70 9.69
C CYS A 847 -2.20 -5.92 10.99
N PRO A 848 -1.32 -4.97 11.40
CA PRO A 848 -1.52 -4.19 12.62
C PRO A 848 -2.82 -3.39 12.63
N LEU A 849 -3.12 -2.68 11.54
CA LEU A 849 -4.32 -1.85 11.42
C LEU A 849 -5.61 -2.65 11.63
N LEU A 850 -5.68 -3.89 11.12
CA LEU A 850 -6.85 -4.76 11.28
C LEU A 850 -7.13 -5.06 12.75
N TRP A 851 -6.10 -5.42 13.52
CA TRP A 851 -6.23 -5.74 14.95
C TRP A 851 -6.63 -4.52 15.77
N ARG A 852 -6.04 -3.36 15.48
CA ARG A 852 -6.35 -2.10 16.15
C ARG A 852 -7.80 -1.68 15.88
N MET A 853 -8.25 -1.76 14.63
CA MET A 853 -9.65 -1.56 14.26
C MET A 853 -10.59 -2.55 14.96
N TYR A 854 -10.19 -3.82 15.08
CA TYR A 854 -11.00 -4.83 15.74
C TYR A 854 -11.15 -4.53 17.24
N LEU A 855 -10.04 -4.19 17.90
CA LEU A 855 -9.99 -3.85 19.31
C LEU A 855 -10.91 -2.66 19.62
N ASN A 856 -10.72 -1.56 18.89
CA ASN A 856 -11.54 -0.35 19.06
C ASN A 856 -13.03 -0.62 18.79
N PHE A 857 -13.34 -1.38 17.74
CA PHE A 857 -14.73 -1.74 17.44
C PHE A 857 -15.39 -2.51 18.58
N MET A 858 -14.71 -3.48 19.19
CA MET A 858 -15.25 -4.29 20.29
C MET A 858 -15.56 -3.46 21.53
N VAL A 859 -14.68 -2.51 21.87
CA VAL A 859 -14.88 -1.61 23.01
C VAL A 859 -16.00 -0.62 22.72
N CYS A 860 -16.03 -0.02 21.52
CA CYS A 860 -17.12 0.88 21.11
C CYS A 860 -18.50 0.19 21.01
N ASP A 861 -18.58 -1.11 20.72
CA ASP A 861 -19.83 -1.90 20.72
C ASP A 861 -20.30 -2.26 22.15
N GLY A 862 -19.59 -1.80 23.19
CA GLY A 862 -19.92 -2.02 24.60
C GLY A 862 -19.46 -3.37 25.17
N ASN A 863 -18.50 -4.03 24.52
CA ASN A 863 -18.03 -5.37 24.91
C ASN A 863 -16.55 -5.36 25.31
N ALA A 864 -16.24 -4.61 26.37
CA ALA A 864 -14.87 -4.39 26.84
C ALA A 864 -14.15 -5.69 27.23
N GLU A 865 -14.82 -6.64 27.89
CA GLU A 865 -14.22 -7.94 28.27
C GLU A 865 -13.74 -8.73 27.04
N ARG A 866 -14.57 -8.82 26.00
CA ARG A 866 -14.13 -9.45 24.74
C ARG A 866 -13.06 -8.63 24.05
N GLY A 867 -13.12 -7.30 24.15
CA GLY A 867 -12.05 -6.40 23.69
C GLY A 867 -10.69 -6.79 24.30
N SER A 868 -10.63 -7.04 25.60
CA SER A 868 -9.40 -7.52 26.24
C SER A 868 -8.94 -8.88 25.69
N GLY A 869 -9.86 -9.82 25.44
CA GLY A 869 -9.53 -11.08 24.78
C GLY A 869 -8.95 -10.89 23.37
N ILE A 870 -9.46 -9.92 22.60
CA ILE A 870 -8.94 -9.57 21.29
C ILE A 870 -7.55 -8.94 21.37
N PHE A 871 -7.27 -8.10 22.38
CA PHE A 871 -5.94 -7.55 22.61
C PHE A 871 -4.89 -8.66 22.75
N TYR A 872 -5.09 -9.62 23.65
CA TYR A 872 -4.14 -10.72 23.83
C TYR A 872 -4.07 -11.65 22.61
N LYS A 873 -5.18 -11.83 21.89
CA LYS A 873 -5.16 -12.55 20.61
C LYS A 873 -4.30 -11.83 19.56
N ALA A 874 -4.37 -10.51 19.50
CA ALA A 874 -3.54 -9.69 18.63
C ALA A 874 -2.05 -9.80 19.01
N LEU A 875 -1.72 -9.86 20.31
CA LEU A 875 -0.33 -10.08 20.76
C LEU A 875 0.26 -11.41 20.28
N GLN A 876 -0.56 -12.45 20.03
CA GLN A 876 -0.06 -13.71 19.46
C GLN A 876 0.31 -13.62 17.97
N ALA A 877 0.03 -12.48 17.32
CA ALA A 877 0.24 -12.31 15.87
C ALA A 877 1.07 -11.07 15.51
N VAL A 878 0.90 -9.96 16.24
CA VAL A 878 1.58 -8.66 16.02
C VAL A 878 2.16 -8.05 17.31
N PRO A 879 2.95 -8.80 18.12
CA PRO A 879 3.40 -8.31 19.42
C PRO A 879 4.38 -7.14 19.39
N TRP A 880 5.00 -6.86 18.24
CA TRP A 880 5.99 -5.80 18.06
C TRP A 880 5.38 -4.41 17.87
N VAL A 881 4.06 -4.30 17.72
CA VAL A 881 3.40 -3.04 17.35
C VAL A 881 3.08 -2.23 18.60
N LYS A 882 3.92 -1.23 18.91
CA LYS A 882 3.72 -0.30 20.04
C LYS A 882 2.33 0.34 20.02
N GLY A 883 1.85 0.75 18.84
CA GLY A 883 0.52 1.38 18.69
C GLY A 883 -0.65 0.53 19.21
N LEU A 884 -0.54 -0.79 19.23
CA LEU A 884 -1.57 -1.68 19.79
C LEU A 884 -1.65 -1.57 21.32
N TYR A 885 -0.50 -1.41 21.99
CA TYR A 885 -0.43 -1.23 23.44
C TYR A 885 -0.93 0.16 23.83
N MET A 886 -0.60 1.18 23.04
CA MET A 886 -1.13 2.54 23.25
C MET A 886 -2.66 2.59 23.12
N ASP A 887 -3.22 1.91 22.11
CA ASP A 887 -4.68 1.79 21.99
C ASP A 887 -5.27 1.06 23.20
N ALA A 888 -4.60 0.03 23.72
CA ALA A 888 -5.04 -0.69 24.91
C ALA A 888 -5.04 0.18 26.17
N VAL A 889 -4.00 1.00 26.38
CA VAL A 889 -3.94 1.99 27.48
C VAL A 889 -5.11 2.97 27.40
N GLN A 890 -5.47 3.42 26.20
CA GLN A 890 -6.59 4.33 25.99
C GLN A 890 -7.95 3.66 26.23
N LEU A 891 -8.09 2.39 25.82
CA LEU A 891 -9.36 1.65 25.85
C LEU A 891 -9.63 0.95 27.19
N PHE A 892 -8.59 0.61 27.96
CA PHE A 892 -8.66 -0.07 29.26
C PHE A 892 -7.78 0.67 30.31
N PRO A 893 -8.14 1.90 30.68
CA PRO A 893 -7.33 2.75 31.56
C PRO A 893 -7.10 2.15 32.96
N GLU A 894 -7.93 1.21 33.40
CA GLU A 894 -7.78 0.48 34.66
C GLU A 894 -6.57 -0.47 34.70
N ARG A 895 -5.97 -0.81 33.55
CA ARG A 895 -4.89 -1.82 33.41
C ARG A 895 -3.60 -1.27 32.82
N VAL A 896 -3.40 0.05 32.90
CA VAL A 896 -2.24 0.73 32.31
C VAL A 896 -0.92 0.11 32.73
N GLN A 897 -0.71 -0.13 34.02
CA GLN A 897 0.54 -0.70 34.53
C GLN A 897 0.88 -2.05 33.88
N GLU A 898 -0.12 -2.92 33.71
CA GLU A 898 0.09 -4.22 33.07
C GLU A 898 0.57 -4.06 31.62
N PHE A 899 0.02 -3.09 30.89
CA PHE A 899 0.46 -2.84 29.51
C PHE A 899 1.87 -2.26 29.46
N LEU A 900 2.24 -1.39 30.39
CA LEU A 900 3.61 -0.88 30.51
C LEU A 900 4.60 -1.98 30.88
N ASP A 901 4.25 -2.84 31.83
CA ASP A 901 5.07 -4.00 32.21
C ASP A 901 5.29 -4.94 31.02
N LEU A 902 4.24 -5.21 30.23
CA LEU A 902 4.34 -5.99 28.99
C LEU A 902 5.23 -5.30 27.95
N MET A 903 5.13 -3.98 27.78
CA MET A 903 5.98 -3.22 26.87
C MET A 903 7.44 -3.31 27.30
N THR A 904 7.72 -3.15 28.59
CA THR A 904 9.06 -3.32 29.17
C THR A 904 9.59 -4.74 28.97
N GLU A 905 8.79 -5.77 29.29
CA GLU A 905 9.17 -7.19 29.12
C GLU A 905 9.52 -7.52 27.66
N LYS A 906 8.78 -6.94 26.71
CA LYS A 906 9.00 -7.16 25.27
C LYS A 906 10.00 -6.19 24.65
N GLU A 907 10.61 -5.30 25.45
CA GLU A 907 11.57 -4.28 25.03
C GLU A 907 10.99 -3.29 23.99
N LEU A 908 9.67 -3.06 24.03
CA LEU A 908 9.04 -1.99 23.26
C LEU A 908 9.46 -0.64 23.86
N ARG A 909 9.69 0.34 22.99
CA ARG A 909 10.26 1.61 23.42
C ARG A 909 9.26 2.41 24.25
N LEU A 910 9.55 2.53 25.54
CA LEU A 910 8.89 3.44 26.49
C LEU A 910 9.81 4.64 26.71
N ARG A 911 9.31 5.86 26.52
CA ARG A 911 10.07 7.11 26.75
C ARG A 911 9.77 7.75 28.09
N VAL A 912 8.67 7.34 28.73
CA VAL A 912 8.24 7.83 30.03
C VAL A 912 7.84 6.62 30.88
N PRO A 913 8.63 6.26 31.90
CA PRO A 913 8.18 5.36 32.95
C PRO A 913 7.00 5.97 33.73
N MET A 914 6.13 5.15 34.33
CA MET A 914 4.99 5.67 35.09
C MET A 914 5.45 6.45 36.33
N GLU A 915 6.57 6.03 36.93
CA GLU A 915 7.21 6.66 38.06
C GLU A 915 7.62 8.11 37.77
N GLU A 916 8.03 8.38 36.52
CA GLU A 916 8.40 9.73 36.11
C GLU A 916 7.17 10.64 35.98
N VAL A 917 6.03 10.10 35.55
CA VAL A 917 4.77 10.86 35.53
C VAL A 917 4.34 11.23 36.95
N ASP A 918 4.60 10.37 37.92
CA ASP A 918 4.31 10.68 39.33
C ASP A 918 5.15 11.88 39.82
N ILE A 919 6.43 11.94 39.46
CA ILE A 919 7.31 13.08 39.77
C ILE A 919 6.81 14.36 39.08
N LEU A 920 6.50 14.30 37.79
CA LEU A 920 6.00 15.45 37.03
C LEU A 920 4.64 16.01 37.52
N LEU A 921 3.90 15.22 38.31
CA LEU A 921 2.65 15.63 38.94
C LEU A 921 2.85 16.26 40.33
N GLU A 922 3.98 15.97 40.98
CA GLU A 922 4.36 16.51 42.30
C GLU A 922 4.99 17.90 42.17
N ASP A 923 5.80 18.11 41.13
CA ASP A 923 6.22 19.43 40.63
C ASP A 923 5.05 20.15 39.95
#